data_AF-A0A954QLT8-F1
#
_entry.id   AF-A0A954QLT8-F1
#
_cell.length_a   1.000
_cell.length_b   1.000
_cell.length_c   1.000
_cell.angle_alpha   90.00
_cell.angle_beta   90.00
_cell.angle_gamma   90.00
#
_symmetry.space_group_name_H-M   'P 1'
#
loop_
_entity.id
_entity.type
_entity.pdbx_description
1 polymer ?
#
loop_
_entity_poly.entity_id
_entity_poly.type
_entity_poly.pdbx_seq_one_letter_code
_entity_poly.pdbx_strand_id
1 'polypeptide(L)'
;MYILTQTVRWLLILVLVATPWFFGGVWASVQWLLMFVAALLLGLDLVTRFGDDDRPNLVPSAWLPILFGIALGLFQLVPLAPSWAETFAPASLKWRQELTADANMDTADTADAGQTVSERETPTHVTRSMYPAATREYLALLTLAMAVFVLASVHLVDRQSVVWFFVALGVCGAALSFFGLVQRLSWNGKFYWIFEPINGGVQSFGPFVNRNNAGGFLNLCLAAGIGWLVWLHRNQSWTTGDDGQTPERRRTSRGSSQRRYRQDSGESRSSRRTTSRPQSPDRDPPTDTTTDEATPATKDDEIEVSPTGEQQAAPVEDLMQAYRRSRESAPSTPASDDESPEIVPADLSTAYTAHRAPSQGEGRADDRSDESRRSAREGHRSRSSSNSERSRRSQTRYAMAANPMSYGRGQRHGSIFERIKGMGAGYFGDFDAPRLGSLAIVGCIAGGVLCTASRGSIIAMFAAALITAMVLAMRRGNRGYAAGMLVMLVAGVGLMSWSGQTEFVQSRFQELFENEKAYESGRLPNWQEALQAWPDFRYAGSGLGTYRLVYERFQNRYVPATTHMHAENQFVQSLVEGGVAAFSLLLLEILLTTLAIVRLYRTGGPVNNALAIAGTFGLTSQFIGGMFDFGLYIPSNAMLMAAMCGIVIGRAALLSVWPAESLDAIDSSTSTASGYQAPSMRASRQALSPALHDDTQTLAGEAKSRRVTKSRRSPMQVTRSSLLGLGAPTSVVTLLIGFLLLGCLFGSLEMNKASRIQAAERNAGLEQLSLESRPEVLAAKAAPLQTALPLRWDDAEAHRQLAELLVQQYRAATYHDLLIQQPPEVLAELQAQLEKANEAQSESGKDSPPPLIADLWLRSSAHHLFGVIHRLQQENQTSDIESLRQGTHVEQYLVPAGRHLLLAREIAPTIPQVHYLLAELSAVLPELGSDQIHLERTHVLAPGDAELWYWSGVLDLGAGRTEQACSDWNTSLLLSPSYANNIVESVRGKLTLRQLFADVLPKQADLLLFVIQRNFAQPEMEAVRKRLLQFAEDALPSTKLPDAEYAYVAARIFNMQEKFDSAIPHYEKAIAAKPTSLGWRYEYAQMLLKAKKYEAAIEQATYLARVAPENKSYENLLRQAISDNNRKDLPTINK
;
A
#
# COMPACT_ATOMS: atom_id res chain seq x y z
N MET A 1 1.87 -32.11 21.59
CA MET A 1 2.29 -31.80 20.21
C MET A 1 1.11 -31.62 19.26
N TYR A 2 0.32 -32.65 18.91
CA TYR A 2 -0.83 -32.51 17.99
C TYR A 2 -1.76 -31.31 18.30
N ILE A 3 -2.23 -31.19 19.55
CA ILE A 3 -3.08 -30.07 19.98
C ILE A 3 -2.42 -28.72 19.71
N LEU A 4 -1.17 -28.52 20.14
CA LEU A 4 -0.41 -27.27 19.90
C LEU A 4 -0.28 -26.94 18.41
N THR A 5 -0.09 -27.95 17.56
CA THR A 5 0.01 -27.77 16.10
C THR A 5 -1.33 -27.31 15.52
N GLN A 6 -2.45 -27.85 16.00
CA GLN A 6 -3.78 -27.36 15.64
C GLN A 6 -4.06 -25.95 16.21
N THR A 7 -3.64 -25.65 17.45
CA THR A 7 -3.74 -24.30 18.03
C THR A 7 -3.03 -23.26 17.16
N VAL A 8 -1.80 -23.54 16.70
CA VAL A 8 -1.06 -22.62 15.81
C VAL A 8 -1.80 -22.38 14.49
N ARG A 9 -2.37 -23.43 13.88
CA ARG A 9 -3.15 -23.33 12.64
C ARG A 9 -4.40 -22.46 12.79
N TRP A 10 -5.21 -22.74 13.81
CA TRP A 10 -6.47 -22.04 14.03
C TRP A 10 -6.26 -20.58 14.44
N LEU A 11 -5.27 -20.30 15.30
CA LEU A 11 -4.91 -18.93 15.65
C LEU A 11 -4.36 -18.14 14.45
N LEU A 12 -3.55 -18.76 13.59
CA LEU A 12 -3.04 -18.10 12.38
C LEU A 12 -4.18 -17.76 11.39
N ILE A 13 -5.13 -18.67 11.17
CA ILE A 13 -6.32 -18.40 10.34
C ILE A 13 -7.20 -17.32 10.99
N LEU A 14 -7.43 -17.38 12.31
CA LEU A 14 -8.20 -16.39 13.05
C LEU A 14 -7.60 -14.98 12.92
N VAL A 15 -6.28 -14.85 13.08
CA VAL A 15 -5.56 -13.58 12.91
C VAL A 15 -5.78 -13.01 11.50
N LEU A 16 -5.62 -13.82 10.45
CA LEU A 16 -5.80 -13.39 9.06
C LEU A 16 -7.24 -12.94 8.74
N VAL A 17 -8.24 -13.52 9.41
CA VAL A 17 -9.66 -13.13 9.30
C VAL A 17 -10.01 -11.92 10.17
N ALA A 18 -9.34 -11.72 11.30
CA ALA A 18 -9.62 -10.66 12.27
C ALA A 18 -8.97 -9.31 11.89
N THR A 19 -7.70 -9.30 11.49
CA THR A 19 -6.95 -8.07 11.15
C THR A 19 -7.68 -7.08 10.23
N PRO A 20 -8.37 -7.47 9.13
CA PRO A 20 -9.06 -6.49 8.27
C PRO A 20 -10.12 -5.65 9.01
N TRP A 21 -10.78 -6.18 10.04
CA TRP A 21 -11.79 -5.46 10.81
C TRP A 21 -11.18 -4.37 11.72
N PHE A 22 -9.91 -4.50 12.11
CA PHE A 22 -9.20 -3.48 12.91
C PHE A 22 -8.54 -2.44 12.01
N PHE A 23 -9.36 -1.76 11.21
CA PHE A 23 -8.96 -0.75 10.21
C PHE A 23 -7.90 -1.24 9.22
N GLY A 24 -8.01 -2.49 8.74
CA GLY A 24 -6.97 -3.11 7.89
C GLY A 24 -5.65 -3.43 8.62
N GLY A 25 -5.57 -3.20 9.94
CA GLY A 25 -4.36 -3.35 10.75
C GLY A 25 -3.45 -2.13 10.79
N VAL A 26 -3.90 -0.93 10.38
CA VAL A 26 -3.01 0.24 10.23
C VAL A 26 -2.65 0.98 11.53
N TRP A 27 -3.32 0.69 12.65
CA TRP A 27 -2.99 1.30 13.95
C TRP A 27 -1.84 0.56 14.64
N ALA A 28 -0.87 1.29 15.19
CA ALA A 28 0.31 0.72 15.83
C ALA A 28 -0.05 -0.16 17.06
N SER A 29 -1.16 0.13 17.76
CA SER A 29 -1.68 -0.71 18.85
C SER A 29 -2.19 -2.08 18.35
N VAL A 30 -2.71 -2.16 17.13
CA VAL A 30 -3.10 -3.42 16.49
C VAL A 30 -1.84 -4.16 16.03
N GLN A 31 -0.88 -3.46 15.43
CA GLN A 31 0.39 -4.03 14.97
C GLN A 31 1.23 -4.59 16.11
N TRP A 32 1.23 -3.94 17.28
CA TRP A 32 1.78 -4.47 18.54
C TRP A 32 1.18 -5.83 18.89
N LEU A 33 -0.15 -5.94 18.94
CA LEU A 33 -0.84 -7.19 19.27
C LEU A 33 -0.54 -8.28 18.23
N LEU A 34 -0.49 -7.94 16.94
CA LEU A 34 -0.15 -8.87 15.86
C LEU A 34 1.29 -9.38 15.98
N MET A 35 2.25 -8.51 16.33
CA MET A 35 3.65 -8.90 16.58
C MET A 35 3.80 -9.79 17.83
N PHE A 36 3.07 -9.49 18.90
CA PHE A 36 3.04 -10.32 20.10
C PHE A 36 2.45 -11.71 19.81
N VAL A 37 1.33 -11.79 19.08
CA VAL A 37 0.73 -13.07 18.66
C VAL A 37 1.64 -13.83 17.69
N ALA A 38 2.32 -13.15 16.76
CA ALA A 38 3.30 -13.78 15.87
C ALA A 38 4.47 -14.38 16.66
N ALA A 39 5.03 -13.67 17.64
CA ALA A 39 6.07 -14.18 18.53
C ALA A 39 5.60 -15.42 19.31
N LEU A 40 4.37 -15.40 19.85
CA LEU A 40 3.76 -16.54 20.54
C LEU A 40 3.61 -17.76 19.61
N LEU A 41 3.13 -17.57 18.37
CA LEU A 41 2.96 -18.65 17.39
C LEU A 41 4.29 -19.25 16.94
N LEU A 42 5.34 -18.43 16.76
CA LEU A 42 6.70 -18.90 16.49
C LEU A 42 7.28 -19.68 17.68
N GLY A 43 7.01 -19.23 18.92
CA GLY A 43 7.41 -19.93 20.14
C GLY A 43 6.74 -21.31 20.26
N LEU A 44 5.45 -21.40 19.94
CA LEU A 44 4.72 -22.66 19.87
C LEU A 44 5.26 -23.58 18.75
N ASP A 45 5.61 -23.03 17.57
CA ASP A 45 6.24 -23.82 16.51
C ASP A 45 7.59 -24.41 16.97
N LEU A 46 8.46 -23.61 17.60
CA LEU A 46 9.72 -24.09 18.18
C LEU A 46 9.50 -25.23 19.18
N VAL A 47 8.54 -25.09 20.11
CA VAL A 47 8.18 -26.16 21.06
C VAL A 47 7.71 -27.43 20.34
N THR A 48 6.93 -27.33 19.27
CA THR A 48 6.53 -28.52 18.49
C THR A 48 7.69 -29.20 17.77
N ARG A 49 8.71 -28.47 17.31
CA ARG A 49 9.89 -29.04 16.62
C ARG A 49 10.74 -29.93 17.53
N PHE A 50 10.82 -29.64 18.83
CA PHE A 50 11.53 -30.49 19.79
C PHE A 50 10.74 -31.74 20.21
N GLY A 51 9.48 -31.89 19.76
CA GLY A 51 8.62 -33.03 20.10
C GLY A 51 8.15 -33.87 18.92
N ASP A 52 8.69 -33.66 17.72
CA ASP A 52 8.25 -34.31 16.48
C ASP A 52 9.45 -34.71 15.60
N ASP A 53 10.10 -35.82 15.95
CA ASP A 53 11.27 -36.38 15.24
C ASP A 53 10.99 -36.70 13.77
N ASP A 54 9.73 -36.93 13.39
CA ASP A 54 9.32 -37.29 12.02
C ASP A 54 9.15 -36.03 11.11
N ARG A 55 9.25 -34.80 11.66
CA ARG A 55 9.01 -33.55 10.92
C ARG A 55 10.17 -33.19 9.97
N PRO A 56 9.91 -32.77 8.72
CA PRO A 56 10.96 -32.41 7.77
C PRO A 56 11.67 -31.10 8.15
N ASN A 57 13.00 -31.15 8.22
CA ASN A 57 13.83 -29.94 8.25
C ASN A 57 14.07 -29.42 6.82
N LEU A 58 13.01 -28.84 6.26
CA LEU A 58 13.01 -28.22 4.95
C LEU A 58 12.81 -26.71 5.10
N VAL A 59 13.73 -25.93 4.52
CA VAL A 59 13.61 -24.47 4.38
C VAL A 59 13.17 -24.18 2.95
N PRO A 60 11.93 -23.71 2.71
CA PRO A 60 11.53 -23.22 1.40
C PRO A 60 12.45 -22.07 0.95
N SER A 61 12.91 -22.08 -0.29
CA SER A 61 13.97 -21.14 -0.75
C SER A 61 13.55 -19.66 -0.69
N ALA A 62 12.24 -19.40 -0.77
CA ALA A 62 11.59 -18.10 -0.57
C ALA A 62 11.72 -17.50 0.85
N TRP A 63 12.23 -18.26 1.83
CA TRP A 63 12.65 -17.64 3.08
C TRP A 63 13.84 -16.70 2.86
N LEU A 64 14.71 -16.98 1.87
CA LEU A 64 15.94 -16.22 1.66
C LEU A 64 15.70 -14.77 1.19
N PRO A 65 14.86 -14.47 0.18
CA PRO A 65 14.66 -13.08 -0.25
C PRO A 65 14.11 -12.19 0.87
N ILE A 66 13.19 -12.74 1.68
CA ILE A 66 12.56 -12.00 2.79
C ILE A 66 13.55 -11.83 3.96
N LEU A 67 14.39 -12.85 4.27
CA LEU A 67 15.50 -12.72 5.23
C LEU A 67 16.53 -11.67 4.78
N PHE A 68 16.87 -11.62 3.49
CA PHE A 68 17.73 -10.57 2.95
C PHE A 68 17.06 -9.19 2.97
N GLY A 69 15.73 -9.10 2.85
CA GLY A 69 14.98 -7.86 3.05
C GLY A 69 15.04 -7.36 4.51
N ILE A 70 14.92 -8.27 5.48
CA ILE A 70 15.11 -7.96 6.91
C ILE A 70 16.56 -7.53 7.17
N ALA A 71 17.54 -8.24 6.61
CA ALA A 71 18.97 -7.87 6.72
C ALA A 71 19.28 -6.51 6.08
N LEU A 72 18.62 -6.16 4.96
CA LEU A 72 18.71 -4.86 4.31
C LEU A 72 18.14 -3.74 5.21
N GLY A 73 16.98 -3.94 5.81
CA GLY A 73 16.41 -2.98 6.76
C GLY A 73 17.26 -2.82 8.02
N LEU A 74 17.86 -3.90 8.54
CA LEU A 74 18.85 -3.83 9.63
C LEU A 74 20.11 -3.07 9.21
N PHE A 75 20.61 -3.29 8.00
CA PHE A 75 21.76 -2.55 7.45
C PHE A 75 21.47 -1.04 7.29
N GLN A 76 20.25 -0.67 6.88
CA GLN A 76 19.84 0.74 6.80
C GLN A 76 19.87 1.48 8.15
N LEU A 77 19.77 0.74 9.26
CA LEU A 77 19.74 1.24 10.63
C LEU A 77 21.11 1.26 11.32
N VAL A 78 22.18 0.75 10.68
CA VAL A 78 23.52 0.74 11.29
C VAL A 78 24.04 2.17 11.41
N PRO A 79 24.45 2.64 12.61
CA PRO A 79 25.13 3.92 12.76
C PRO A 79 26.57 3.80 12.25
N LEU A 80 26.90 4.49 11.16
CA LEU A 80 28.22 4.48 10.53
C LEU A 80 29.00 5.75 10.91
N ALA A 81 30.26 5.61 11.33
CA ALA A 81 31.16 6.77 11.44
C ALA A 81 31.35 7.43 10.04
N PRO A 82 31.65 8.75 9.94
CA PRO A 82 31.64 9.48 8.67
C PRO A 82 32.38 8.82 7.51
N SER A 83 33.59 8.29 7.71
CA SER A 83 34.37 7.60 6.67
C SER A 83 33.71 6.32 6.13
N TRP A 84 32.91 5.62 6.96
CA TRP A 84 32.09 4.50 6.50
C TRP A 84 30.79 5.00 5.84
N ALA A 85 30.23 6.13 6.31
CA ALA A 85 29.07 6.75 5.71
C ALA A 85 29.35 7.29 4.28
N GLU A 86 30.55 7.84 4.01
CA GLU A 86 30.99 8.22 2.67
C GLU A 86 30.91 7.05 1.67
N THR A 87 31.24 5.83 2.11
CA THR A 87 31.20 4.64 1.23
C THR A 87 29.80 4.01 1.15
N PHE A 88 29.11 3.87 2.28
CA PHE A 88 27.90 3.04 2.39
C PHE A 88 26.58 3.84 2.49
N ALA A 89 26.66 5.15 2.73
CA ALA A 89 25.53 6.08 2.84
C ALA A 89 25.84 7.52 2.30
N PRO A 90 26.54 7.71 1.16
CA PRO A 90 27.04 9.03 0.74
C PRO A 90 25.95 10.10 0.60
N ALA A 91 24.80 9.75 0.01
CA ALA A 91 23.67 10.66 -0.08
C ALA A 91 23.13 11.05 1.31
N SER A 92 22.95 10.08 2.21
CA SER A 92 22.48 10.33 3.57
C SER A 92 23.44 11.20 4.38
N LEU A 93 24.75 11.02 4.19
CA LEU A 93 25.78 11.90 4.78
C LEU A 93 25.71 13.32 4.20
N LYS A 94 25.72 13.46 2.87
CA LYS A 94 25.64 14.76 2.17
C LYS A 94 24.39 15.53 2.58
N TRP A 95 23.21 14.90 2.52
CA TRP A 95 21.94 15.53 2.86
C TRP A 95 21.89 15.91 4.35
N ARG A 96 22.45 15.10 5.26
CA ARG A 96 22.57 15.50 6.68
C ARG A 96 23.50 16.71 6.84
N GLN A 97 24.68 16.72 6.22
CA GLN A 97 25.59 17.88 6.26
C GLN A 97 24.94 19.16 5.71
N GLU A 98 24.30 19.08 4.54
CA GLU A 98 23.56 20.17 3.88
C GLU A 98 22.46 20.76 4.79
N LEU A 99 21.75 19.91 5.52
CA LEU A 99 20.56 20.28 6.28
C LEU A 99 20.81 20.50 7.79
N THR A 100 21.96 20.12 8.34
CA THR A 100 22.29 20.32 9.78
C THR A 100 23.52 21.19 10.05
N ALA A 101 24.23 21.68 9.03
CA ALA A 101 25.34 22.62 9.25
C ALA A 101 24.84 23.96 9.84
N ASP A 102 25.56 24.50 10.83
CA ASP A 102 25.29 25.81 11.43
C ASP A 102 26.37 26.79 10.95
N ALA A 103 25.99 27.88 10.25
CA ALA A 103 26.93 28.71 9.48
C ALA A 103 27.60 29.87 10.27
N ASN A 104 27.49 29.88 11.60
CA ASN A 104 28.06 30.94 12.44
C ASN A 104 29.57 30.77 12.63
N MET A 105 30.35 30.84 11.54
CA MET A 105 31.82 30.80 11.56
C MET A 105 32.52 31.86 10.68
N ASP A 106 31.81 32.65 9.85
CA ASP A 106 32.43 33.63 8.93
C ASP A 106 32.10 35.11 9.23
N THR A 107 31.45 35.44 10.36
CA THR A 107 31.30 36.83 10.83
C THR A 107 32.43 37.22 11.78
N ALA A 108 33.56 37.65 11.23
CA ALA A 108 34.67 38.21 12.02
C ALA A 108 34.35 39.64 12.48
N ASP A 109 33.99 39.84 13.77
CA ASP A 109 34.28 41.07 14.53
C ASP A 109 33.89 40.98 16.04
N THR A 110 34.49 40.06 16.81
CA THR A 110 34.58 40.18 18.29
C THR A 110 35.90 39.62 18.81
N ALA A 111 36.90 40.49 18.97
CA ALA A 111 38.25 40.11 19.44
C ALA A 111 38.44 40.19 20.97
N ASP A 112 37.45 39.77 21.79
CA ASP A 112 37.68 39.43 23.20
C ASP A 112 36.61 38.49 23.78
N ALA A 113 36.95 37.21 23.95
CA ALA A 113 36.28 36.24 24.84
C ALA A 113 37.08 34.93 24.91
N GLY A 114 37.96 34.79 25.90
CA GLY A 114 38.77 33.59 26.11
C GLY A 114 38.00 32.37 26.65
N GLN A 115 37.04 31.82 25.89
CA GLN A 115 36.45 30.51 26.15
C GLN A 115 36.51 29.62 24.91
N THR A 116 36.70 28.31 25.12
CA THR A 116 37.01 27.34 24.07
C THR A 116 35.90 27.25 23.03
N VAL A 117 36.21 27.66 21.80
CA VAL A 117 35.43 27.29 20.61
C VAL A 117 35.44 25.76 20.53
N SER A 118 34.31 25.15 20.88
CA SER A 118 34.11 23.73 20.62
C SER A 118 33.86 23.58 19.13
N GLU A 119 34.74 22.86 18.44
CA GLU A 119 34.41 22.23 17.18
C GLU A 119 33.09 21.46 17.39
N ARG A 120 32.00 21.88 16.74
CA ARG A 120 30.77 21.08 16.69
C ARG A 120 30.91 20.11 15.55
N GLU A 121 31.32 18.90 15.94
CA GLU A 121 31.78 17.83 15.07
C GLU A 121 30.78 17.49 13.96
N THR A 122 31.29 17.09 12.80
CA THR A 122 30.50 16.38 11.78
C THR A 122 29.71 15.24 12.44
N PRO A 123 28.45 14.97 12.04
CA PRO A 123 27.56 14.05 12.76
C PRO A 123 28.25 12.71 13.05
N THR A 124 28.55 12.47 14.33
CA THR A 124 29.54 11.44 14.75
C THR A 124 29.20 10.04 14.25
N HIS A 125 27.91 9.78 14.04
CA HIS A 125 27.41 8.62 13.35
C HIS A 125 26.25 9.02 12.42
N VAL A 126 26.26 8.52 11.19
CA VAL A 126 25.20 8.65 10.20
C VAL A 126 24.64 7.28 9.89
N THR A 127 23.32 7.11 10.00
CA THR A 127 22.62 5.94 9.47
C THR A 127 22.31 6.14 7.98
N ARG A 128 22.18 5.04 7.23
CA ARG A 128 21.75 5.14 5.83
C ARG A 128 20.29 5.61 5.73
N SER A 129 19.44 5.25 6.70
CA SER A 129 18.08 5.74 6.79
C SER A 129 18.02 7.25 7.02
N MET A 130 17.21 7.95 6.24
CA MET A 130 16.90 9.36 6.48
C MET A 130 16.05 9.57 7.74
N TYR A 131 15.27 8.57 8.15
CA TYR A 131 14.48 8.58 9.40
C TYR A 131 14.44 7.19 10.05
N PRO A 132 15.36 6.89 10.99
CA PRO A 132 15.51 5.55 11.56
C PRO A 132 14.28 4.99 12.27
N ALA A 133 13.47 5.83 12.94
CA ALA A 133 12.28 5.37 13.65
C ALA A 133 11.22 4.79 12.69
N ALA A 134 11.00 5.42 11.54
CA ALA A 134 10.15 4.87 10.47
C ALA A 134 10.73 3.57 9.92
N THR A 135 12.04 3.51 9.65
CA THR A 135 12.67 2.27 9.15
C THR A 135 12.55 1.11 10.14
N ARG A 136 12.54 1.35 11.47
CA ARG A 136 12.23 0.31 12.46
C ARG A 136 10.77 -0.15 12.43
N GLU A 137 9.81 0.75 12.25
CA GLU A 137 8.39 0.35 12.10
C GLU A 137 8.17 -0.54 10.87
N TYR A 138 8.64 -0.10 9.70
CA TYR A 138 8.42 -0.84 8.47
C TYR A 138 9.22 -2.14 8.40
N LEU A 139 10.39 -2.20 9.05
CA LEU A 139 11.13 -3.45 9.30
C LEU A 139 10.36 -4.40 10.24
N ALA A 140 9.69 -3.88 11.26
CA ALA A 140 8.81 -4.68 12.13
C ALA A 140 7.62 -5.25 11.34
N LEU A 141 7.01 -4.48 10.43
CA LEU A 141 5.95 -4.98 9.54
C LEU A 141 6.45 -6.01 8.52
N LEU A 142 7.65 -5.85 7.94
CA LEU A 142 8.29 -6.87 7.11
C LEU A 142 8.57 -8.15 7.90
N THR A 143 8.96 -8.02 9.17
CA THR A 143 9.18 -9.13 10.09
C THR A 143 7.86 -9.85 10.43
N LEU A 144 6.76 -9.13 10.60
CA LEU A 144 5.42 -9.70 10.76
C LEU A 144 5.00 -10.51 9.52
N ALA A 145 5.19 -9.96 8.32
CA ALA A 145 4.90 -10.65 7.07
C ALA A 145 5.76 -11.93 6.94
N MET A 146 7.04 -11.87 7.29
CA MET A 146 7.93 -13.03 7.32
C MET A 146 7.49 -14.10 8.34
N ALA A 147 7.07 -13.70 9.55
CA ALA A 147 6.54 -14.62 10.56
C ALA A 147 5.29 -15.36 10.04
N VAL A 148 4.37 -14.63 9.42
CA VAL A 148 3.16 -15.19 8.80
C VAL A 148 3.51 -16.10 7.62
N PHE A 149 4.45 -15.72 6.75
CA PHE A 149 4.95 -16.56 5.66
C PHE A 149 5.52 -17.89 6.19
N VAL A 150 6.42 -17.82 7.16
CA VAL A 150 7.08 -18.98 7.79
C VAL A 150 6.03 -19.91 8.39
N LEU A 151 5.16 -19.39 9.26
CA LEU A 151 4.13 -20.18 9.91
C LEU A 151 3.18 -20.83 8.89
N ALA A 152 2.71 -20.08 7.89
CA ALA A 152 1.84 -20.60 6.84
C ALA A 152 2.53 -21.67 5.98
N SER A 153 3.80 -21.48 5.63
CA SER A 153 4.60 -22.40 4.81
C SER A 153 4.93 -23.75 5.47
N VAL A 154 4.66 -23.89 6.77
CA VAL A 154 4.89 -25.15 7.52
C VAL A 154 3.62 -25.69 8.17
N HIS A 155 2.67 -24.84 8.59
CA HIS A 155 1.46 -25.27 9.30
C HIS A 155 0.24 -25.42 8.39
N LEU A 156 0.11 -24.63 7.32
CA LEU A 156 -1.11 -24.56 6.49
C LEU A 156 -0.99 -25.31 5.15
N VAL A 157 -0.10 -26.32 5.08
CA VAL A 157 0.29 -27.01 3.84
C VAL A 157 -0.30 -28.41 3.64
N ASP A 158 -1.03 -28.95 4.61
CA ASP A 158 -1.81 -30.19 4.47
C ASP A 158 -3.19 -29.93 3.83
N ARG A 159 -3.85 -31.01 3.36
CA ARG A 159 -5.16 -30.92 2.71
C ARG A 159 -6.22 -30.20 3.56
N GLN A 160 -6.26 -30.45 4.86
CA GLN A 160 -7.34 -29.96 5.73
C GLN A 160 -7.14 -28.47 6.02
N SER A 161 -5.92 -28.05 6.35
CA SER A 161 -5.58 -26.65 6.62
C SER A 161 -5.75 -25.75 5.40
N VAL A 162 -5.39 -26.24 4.20
CA VAL A 162 -5.60 -25.50 2.94
C VAL A 162 -7.09 -25.22 2.69
N VAL A 163 -7.96 -26.21 2.92
CA VAL A 163 -9.40 -26.04 2.74
C VAL A 163 -9.97 -25.07 3.78
N TRP A 164 -9.59 -25.18 5.05
CA TRP A 164 -10.06 -24.25 6.07
C TRP A 164 -9.56 -22.82 5.86
N PHE A 165 -8.32 -22.63 5.40
CA PHE A 165 -7.82 -21.33 4.96
C PHE A 165 -8.70 -20.75 3.85
N PHE A 166 -9.01 -21.52 2.80
CA PHE A 166 -9.87 -21.04 1.72
C PHE A 166 -11.32 -20.75 2.15
N VAL A 167 -11.91 -21.60 3.00
CA VAL A 167 -13.27 -21.40 3.55
C VAL A 167 -13.32 -20.13 4.39
N ALA A 168 -12.38 -19.97 5.33
CA ALA A 168 -12.33 -18.84 6.25
C ALA A 168 -12.12 -17.51 5.51
N LEU A 169 -11.21 -17.46 4.53
CA LEU A 169 -10.96 -16.25 3.75
C LEU A 169 -12.08 -15.95 2.74
N GLY A 170 -12.74 -16.97 2.19
CA GLY A 170 -13.94 -16.78 1.37
C GLY A 170 -15.10 -16.18 2.18
N VAL A 171 -15.40 -16.74 3.36
CA VAL A 171 -16.43 -16.21 4.27
C VAL A 171 -16.07 -14.81 4.76
N CYS A 172 -14.81 -14.55 5.12
CA CYS A 172 -14.30 -13.23 5.50
C CYS A 172 -14.51 -12.20 4.38
N GLY A 173 -14.10 -12.52 3.15
CA GLY A 173 -14.27 -11.64 1.99
C GLY A 173 -15.73 -11.34 1.67
N ALA A 174 -16.62 -12.34 1.76
CA ALA A 174 -18.06 -12.14 1.55
C ALA A 174 -18.67 -11.28 2.67
N ALA A 175 -18.30 -11.50 3.93
CA ALA A 175 -18.74 -10.69 5.06
C ALA A 175 -18.26 -9.23 4.94
N LEU A 176 -17.01 -8.99 4.55
CA LEU A 176 -16.45 -7.65 4.29
C LEU A 176 -17.11 -6.97 3.08
N SER A 177 -17.44 -7.73 2.04
CA SER A 177 -18.14 -7.23 0.85
C SER A 177 -19.57 -6.79 1.18
N PHE A 178 -20.30 -7.61 1.95
CA PHE A 178 -21.62 -7.28 2.46
C PHE A 178 -21.57 -6.07 3.42
N PHE A 179 -20.64 -6.08 4.38
CA PHE A 179 -20.47 -4.97 5.34
C PHE A 179 -20.13 -3.65 4.63
N GLY A 180 -19.19 -3.66 3.69
CA GLY A 180 -18.83 -2.47 2.91
C GLY A 180 -19.96 -1.97 1.99
N LEU A 181 -20.79 -2.88 1.46
CA LEU A 181 -22.01 -2.50 0.73
C LEU A 181 -23.04 -1.85 1.67
N VAL A 182 -23.29 -2.42 2.85
CA VAL A 182 -24.22 -1.84 3.84
C VAL A 182 -23.72 -0.46 4.31
N GLN A 183 -22.44 -0.34 4.69
CA GLN A 183 -21.84 0.96 5.08
C GLN A 183 -21.89 2.00 3.96
N ARG A 184 -21.83 1.59 2.69
CA ARG A 184 -21.99 2.48 1.54
C ARG A 184 -23.44 2.90 1.28
N LEU A 185 -24.42 2.05 1.62
CA LEU A 185 -25.86 2.32 1.45
C LEU A 185 -26.46 3.13 2.60
N SER A 186 -25.93 3.01 3.83
CA SER A 186 -26.35 3.79 5.01
C SER A 186 -25.27 4.75 5.50
N TRP A 187 -24.48 5.32 4.58
CA TRP A 187 -23.35 6.20 4.89
C TRP A 187 -23.79 7.48 5.62
N ASN A 188 -23.18 7.76 6.78
CA ASN A 188 -23.44 8.96 7.60
C ASN A 188 -22.21 9.88 7.73
N GLY A 189 -21.21 9.72 6.86
CA GLY A 189 -19.92 10.43 6.94
C GLY A 189 -18.83 9.74 7.78
N LYS A 190 -19.16 8.68 8.54
CA LYS A 190 -18.25 8.07 9.54
C LYS A 190 -17.96 6.59 9.30
N PHE A 191 -16.71 6.17 9.53
CA PHE A 191 -16.31 4.77 9.57
C PHE A 191 -17.03 4.03 10.69
N TYR A 192 -17.53 2.81 10.43
CA TYR A 192 -18.37 2.08 11.39
C TYR A 192 -19.54 2.92 11.93
N TRP A 193 -20.01 3.92 11.17
CA TRP A 193 -20.98 4.95 11.57
C TRP A 193 -20.57 5.83 12.78
N ILE A 194 -19.36 5.66 13.32
CA ILE A 194 -18.91 6.21 14.61
C ILE A 194 -17.64 7.08 14.48
N PHE A 195 -16.61 6.59 13.78
CA PHE A 195 -15.30 7.24 13.73
C PHE A 195 -15.18 8.20 12.53
N GLU A 196 -14.70 9.41 12.78
CA GLU A 196 -14.59 10.44 11.75
C GLU A 196 -13.36 10.22 10.83
N PRO A 197 -13.48 10.49 9.53
CA PRO A 197 -12.34 10.47 8.61
C PRO A 197 -11.45 11.69 8.86
N ILE A 198 -10.26 11.47 9.43
CA ILE A 198 -9.32 12.55 9.86
C ILE A 198 -9.21 13.63 8.78
N ASN A 199 -8.78 13.28 7.57
CA ASN A 199 -8.59 14.23 6.46
C ASN A 199 -9.85 14.42 5.57
N GLY A 200 -11.06 14.18 6.09
CA GLY A 200 -12.33 14.34 5.34
C GLY A 200 -12.56 13.44 4.12
N GLY A 201 -11.62 12.55 3.80
CA GLY A 201 -11.56 11.80 2.54
C GLY A 201 -12.66 10.76 2.35
N VAL A 202 -13.68 11.08 1.54
CA VAL A 202 -14.87 10.24 1.26
C VAL A 202 -14.58 9.05 0.31
N GLN A 203 -13.51 8.27 0.57
CA GLN A 203 -13.02 7.18 -0.29
C GLN A 203 -12.64 5.89 0.48
N SER A 204 -13.43 5.55 1.48
CA SER A 204 -13.36 4.30 2.25
C SER A 204 -14.11 3.13 1.59
N PHE A 205 -13.88 1.90 2.08
CA PHE A 205 -14.80 0.77 1.85
C PHE A 205 -14.79 -0.19 3.04
N GLY A 206 -15.94 -0.34 3.70
CA GLY A 206 -16.05 -1.12 4.93
C GLY A 206 -15.03 -0.63 5.99
N PRO A 207 -14.23 -1.52 6.61
CA PRO A 207 -13.26 -1.13 7.64
C PRO A 207 -12.00 -0.45 7.09
N PHE A 208 -11.73 -0.52 5.78
CA PHE A 208 -10.50 0.01 5.20
C PHE A 208 -10.61 1.52 4.95
N VAL A 209 -9.65 2.27 5.49
CA VAL A 209 -9.54 3.74 5.34
C VAL A 209 -9.49 4.15 3.87
N ASN A 210 -8.74 3.41 3.06
CA ASN A 210 -8.64 3.57 1.62
C ASN A 210 -9.28 2.37 0.89
N ARG A 211 -10.26 2.64 0.02
CA ARG A 211 -10.98 1.64 -0.78
C ARG A 211 -10.12 0.84 -1.76
N ASN A 212 -8.96 1.36 -2.19
CA ASN A 212 -8.02 0.62 -3.04
C ASN A 212 -7.43 -0.57 -2.27
N ASN A 213 -6.97 -0.31 -1.05
CA ASN A 213 -6.47 -1.32 -0.12
C ASN A 213 -7.52 -2.40 0.19
N ALA A 214 -8.80 -2.00 0.31
CA ALA A 214 -9.92 -2.93 0.45
C ALA A 214 -10.08 -3.84 -0.78
N GLY A 215 -10.01 -3.27 -1.99
CA GLY A 215 -10.05 -4.04 -3.23
C GLY A 215 -8.85 -4.96 -3.42
N GLY A 216 -7.67 -4.57 -2.90
CA GLY A 216 -6.49 -5.42 -2.77
C GLY A 216 -6.76 -6.66 -1.90
N PHE A 217 -7.33 -6.47 -0.70
CA PHE A 217 -7.72 -7.55 0.21
C PHE A 217 -8.78 -8.47 -0.41
N LEU A 218 -9.84 -7.90 -0.97
CA LEU A 218 -10.94 -8.66 -1.56
C LEU A 218 -10.49 -9.50 -2.76
N ASN A 219 -9.50 -9.06 -3.54
CA ASN A 219 -8.90 -9.89 -4.59
C ASN A 219 -8.14 -11.12 -4.05
N LEU A 220 -7.54 -11.03 -2.86
CA LEU A 220 -6.94 -12.19 -2.17
C LEU A 220 -8.02 -13.14 -1.60
N CYS A 221 -9.10 -12.60 -1.03
CA CYS A 221 -10.26 -13.42 -0.64
C CYS A 221 -10.93 -14.09 -1.85
N LEU A 222 -10.96 -13.42 -3.01
CA LEU A 222 -11.49 -13.96 -4.26
C LEU A 222 -10.62 -15.12 -4.78
N ALA A 223 -9.29 -14.98 -4.73
CA ALA A 223 -8.36 -16.08 -5.00
C ALA A 223 -8.65 -17.31 -4.12
N ALA A 224 -8.87 -17.09 -2.82
CA ALA A 224 -9.21 -18.14 -1.87
C ALA A 224 -10.57 -18.81 -2.17
N GLY A 225 -11.62 -18.02 -2.44
CA GLY A 225 -12.94 -18.52 -2.81
C GLY A 225 -12.94 -19.33 -4.12
N ILE A 226 -12.19 -18.86 -5.13
CA ILE A 226 -11.95 -19.60 -6.38
C ILE A 226 -11.23 -20.93 -6.09
N GLY A 227 -10.22 -20.93 -5.21
CA GLY A 227 -9.53 -22.14 -4.76
C GLY A 227 -10.48 -23.17 -4.14
N TRP A 228 -11.38 -22.73 -3.25
CA TRP A 228 -12.40 -23.59 -2.62
C TRP A 228 -13.38 -24.18 -3.65
N LEU A 229 -13.91 -23.34 -4.55
CA LEU A 229 -14.85 -23.76 -5.61
C LEU A 229 -14.24 -24.84 -6.52
N VAL A 230 -12.97 -24.68 -6.91
CA VAL A 230 -12.24 -25.69 -7.70
C VAL A 230 -12.03 -26.98 -6.91
N TRP A 231 -11.69 -26.89 -5.62
CA TRP A 231 -11.51 -28.07 -4.76
C TRP A 231 -12.81 -28.87 -4.63
N LEU A 232 -13.95 -28.21 -4.39
CA LEU A 232 -15.28 -28.83 -4.28
C LEU A 232 -15.72 -29.52 -5.58
N HIS A 233 -15.37 -28.97 -6.74
CA HIS A 233 -15.66 -29.60 -8.04
C HIS A 233 -14.73 -30.80 -8.32
N ARG A 234 -13.49 -30.81 -7.80
CA ARG A 234 -12.56 -31.94 -7.98
C ARG A 234 -12.77 -33.11 -7.02
N ASN A 235 -13.43 -32.89 -5.88
CA ASN A 235 -13.66 -33.92 -4.87
C ASN A 235 -15.04 -34.62 -5.01
N GLN A 236 -15.59 -34.69 -6.22
CA GLN A 236 -16.92 -35.27 -6.52
C GLN A 236 -17.09 -36.74 -6.07
N SER A 237 -16.01 -37.52 -5.95
CA SER A 237 -16.06 -38.95 -5.61
C SER A 237 -16.38 -39.27 -4.14
N TRP A 238 -17.07 -38.37 -3.43
CA TRP A 238 -17.38 -38.49 -2.00
C TRP A 238 -18.83 -38.13 -1.62
N THR A 239 -19.64 -37.53 -2.53
CA THR A 239 -21.03 -37.12 -2.20
C THR A 239 -22.12 -37.97 -2.84
N THR A 240 -21.82 -38.75 -3.88
CA THR A 240 -22.69 -39.85 -4.32
C THR A 240 -22.47 -41.06 -3.42
N GLY A 241 -23.50 -41.47 -2.68
CA GLY A 241 -23.39 -42.57 -1.70
C GLY A 241 -23.00 -43.92 -2.32
N ASP A 242 -22.13 -44.65 -1.62
CA ASP A 242 -21.80 -46.04 -1.92
C ASP A 242 -22.90 -46.96 -1.37
N ASP A 243 -24.08 -46.92 -2.02
CA ASP A 243 -25.15 -47.90 -1.80
C ASP A 243 -24.64 -49.27 -2.25
N GLY A 244 -24.19 -50.05 -1.27
CA GLY A 244 -23.21 -51.11 -1.46
C GLY A 244 -23.54 -52.16 -2.52
N GLN A 245 -22.95 -52.02 -3.70
CA GLN A 245 -22.78 -53.10 -4.67
C GLN A 245 -21.30 -53.28 -4.99
N THR A 246 -20.67 -54.23 -4.30
CA THR A 246 -19.33 -54.71 -4.63
C THR A 246 -19.28 -55.14 -6.10
N PRO A 247 -18.35 -54.64 -6.92
CA PRO A 247 -18.28 -54.99 -8.33
C PRO A 247 -17.82 -56.44 -8.49
N GLU A 248 -18.78 -57.36 -8.63
CA GLU A 248 -18.52 -58.77 -8.93
C GLU A 248 -17.57 -58.89 -10.13
N ARG A 249 -16.39 -59.49 -9.89
CA ARG A 249 -15.46 -59.85 -10.97
C ARG A 249 -16.05 -60.97 -11.82
N ARG A 250 -16.93 -60.63 -12.76
CA ARG A 250 -17.34 -61.50 -13.88
C ARG A 250 -16.14 -61.82 -14.78
N ARG A 251 -15.33 -62.79 -14.34
CA ARG A 251 -14.33 -63.48 -15.17
C ARG A 251 -15.09 -64.21 -16.29
N THR A 252 -15.07 -63.65 -17.50
CA THR A 252 -15.58 -64.31 -18.70
C THR A 252 -14.74 -65.55 -19.02
N SER A 253 -15.34 -66.73 -18.93
CA SER A 253 -14.67 -68.01 -19.15
C SER A 253 -14.70 -68.46 -20.61
N ARG A 254 -13.60 -68.22 -21.33
CA ARG A 254 -13.22 -68.88 -22.60
C ARG A 254 -11.69 -68.86 -22.72
N GLY A 255 -10.97 -69.97 -22.84
CA GLY A 255 -11.36 -71.38 -22.68
C GLY A 255 -10.38 -72.32 -23.39
N SER A 256 -9.66 -73.18 -22.64
CA SER A 256 -8.67 -74.10 -23.23
C SER A 256 -8.51 -75.40 -22.43
N SER A 257 -9.34 -76.38 -22.79
CA SER A 257 -8.97 -77.79 -23.04
C SER A 257 -8.06 -78.59 -22.09
N GLN A 258 -8.55 -79.78 -21.71
CA GLN A 258 -7.81 -80.98 -21.24
C GLN A 258 -7.24 -80.90 -19.79
N ARG A 259 -7.13 -82.00 -19.02
CA ARG A 259 -7.26 -83.44 -19.33
C ARG A 259 -7.76 -84.26 -18.11
N ARG A 260 -8.55 -85.30 -18.39
CA ARG A 260 -8.92 -86.52 -17.62
C ARG A 260 -8.37 -86.77 -16.19
N TYR A 261 -9.28 -87.30 -15.34
CA TYR A 261 -9.07 -88.37 -14.32
C TYR A 261 -8.22 -88.00 -13.08
N ARG A 262 -8.33 -88.64 -11.89
CA ARG A 262 -9.10 -89.83 -11.41
C ARG A 262 -9.31 -89.75 -9.88
N GLN A 263 -10.27 -90.54 -9.35
CA GLN A 263 -10.33 -91.07 -7.96
C GLN A 263 -10.59 -90.01 -6.84
N ASP A 264 -11.60 -90.19 -5.97
CA ASP A 264 -11.72 -91.12 -4.80
C ASP A 264 -10.84 -90.67 -3.61
N SER A 265 -11.24 -90.81 -2.34
CA SER A 265 -12.50 -91.27 -1.72
C SER A 265 -12.51 -90.88 -0.22
N GLY A 266 -13.58 -91.18 0.51
CA GLY A 266 -13.73 -90.91 1.96
C GLY A 266 -14.59 -89.67 2.19
N GLU A 267 -15.84 -89.75 2.66
CA GLU A 267 -16.33 -90.27 3.96
C GLU A 267 -15.99 -89.39 5.16
N SER A 268 -16.88 -89.17 6.12
CA SER A 268 -18.36 -89.24 6.09
C SER A 268 -18.94 -88.46 7.28
N ARG A 269 -20.27 -88.26 7.32
CA ARG A 269 -21.16 -88.07 8.49
C ARG A 269 -20.62 -87.22 9.69
N SER A 270 -21.32 -86.20 10.17
CA SER A 270 -22.78 -86.21 10.42
C SER A 270 -23.37 -84.82 10.68
N SER A 271 -24.71 -84.78 10.68
CA SER A 271 -25.64 -84.17 11.66
C SER A 271 -25.15 -83.07 12.63
N ARG A 272 -25.96 -82.06 13.02
CA ARG A 272 -27.43 -81.90 12.87
C ARG A 272 -27.84 -80.40 12.98
N ARG A 273 -29.14 -80.18 12.74
CA ARG A 273 -30.02 -79.04 13.12
C ARG A 273 -29.66 -78.34 14.46
N THR A 274 -30.08 -77.10 14.77
CA THR A 274 -31.29 -76.35 14.32
C THR A 274 -31.19 -74.81 14.52
N THR A 275 -32.08 -74.04 13.88
CA THR A 275 -32.51 -72.67 14.26
C THR A 275 -33.34 -72.69 15.58
N SER A 276 -33.73 -71.62 16.31
CA SER A 276 -34.07 -70.21 15.98
C SER A 276 -34.26 -69.31 17.24
N ARG A 277 -34.19 -67.96 17.08
CA ARG A 277 -34.95 -66.80 17.70
C ARG A 277 -35.96 -67.01 18.89
N PRO A 278 -36.41 -65.95 19.64
CA PRO A 278 -35.78 -64.68 20.12
C PRO A 278 -36.29 -64.11 21.51
N GLN A 279 -35.84 -62.90 21.92
CA GLN A 279 -36.52 -61.83 22.75
C GLN A 279 -37.14 -62.04 24.16
N SER A 280 -36.74 -61.20 25.15
CA SER A 280 -37.64 -60.41 26.06
C SER A 280 -36.87 -59.36 26.94
N PRO A 281 -37.50 -58.27 27.48
CA PRO A 281 -36.87 -57.22 28.33
C PRO A 281 -37.60 -56.91 29.68
N ASP A 282 -37.08 -55.95 30.50
CA ASP A 282 -37.81 -55.07 31.49
C ASP A 282 -36.81 -54.04 32.14
N ARG A 283 -37.09 -52.72 32.26
CA ARG A 283 -37.71 -51.87 33.36
C ARG A 283 -36.76 -51.36 34.48
N ASP A 284 -36.92 -50.18 35.12
CA ASP A 284 -37.80 -48.98 34.91
C ASP A 284 -37.16 -47.67 35.55
N PRO A 285 -37.65 -46.44 35.25
CA PRO A 285 -37.12 -45.09 35.66
C PRO A 285 -37.95 -44.39 36.80
N PRO A 286 -38.08 -43.04 37.04
CA PRO A 286 -37.49 -41.78 36.45
C PRO A 286 -37.21 -40.54 37.42
N THR A 287 -36.94 -39.33 36.85
CA THR A 287 -37.24 -37.90 37.32
C THR A 287 -36.56 -37.25 38.57
N ASP A 288 -36.45 -35.91 38.76
CA ASP A 288 -36.35 -34.67 37.89
C ASP A 288 -36.13 -33.36 38.76
N THR A 289 -35.68 -32.23 38.19
CA THR A 289 -35.64 -30.81 38.73
C THR A 289 -34.83 -30.51 40.03
N THR A 290 -34.37 -29.29 40.43
CA THR A 290 -34.31 -27.91 39.88
C THR A 290 -33.08 -27.11 40.45
N THR A 291 -32.96 -25.80 40.14
CA THR A 291 -31.82 -24.87 40.32
C THR A 291 -31.64 -24.20 41.72
N ASP A 292 -30.41 -23.74 42.04
CA ASP A 292 -29.99 -22.32 42.28
C ASP A 292 -28.88 -22.03 43.32
N GLU A 293 -28.06 -21.01 42.95
CA GLU A 293 -27.10 -20.09 43.62
C GLU A 293 -26.26 -20.37 44.91
N ALA A 294 -25.07 -19.75 44.89
CA ALA A 294 -24.32 -19.08 45.98
C ALA A 294 -23.21 -19.79 46.85
N THR A 295 -22.13 -19.01 47.01
CA THR A 295 -20.89 -19.04 47.84
C THR A 295 -21.08 -18.92 49.37
N PRO A 296 -20.03 -18.92 50.26
CA PRO A 296 -18.59 -19.27 50.14
C PRO A 296 -17.96 -20.07 51.34
N ALA A 297 -16.62 -20.29 51.30
CA ALA A 297 -15.69 -20.39 52.47
C ALA A 297 -15.80 -21.64 53.41
N THR A 298 -14.88 -21.99 54.34
CA THR A 298 -13.58 -21.45 54.85
C THR A 298 -12.77 -22.56 55.60
N LYS A 299 -11.49 -22.30 55.97
CA LYS A 299 -10.73 -22.87 57.13
C LYS A 299 -10.29 -24.37 57.06
N ASP A 300 -9.26 -24.89 57.77
CA ASP A 300 -8.22 -24.35 58.71
C ASP A 300 -6.97 -25.30 58.82
N ASP A 301 -6.03 -25.01 59.76
CA ASP A 301 -4.89 -25.80 60.31
C ASP A 301 -3.63 -25.99 59.40
N GLU A 302 -2.45 -25.38 59.64
CA GLU A 302 -1.42 -25.39 60.74
C GLU A 302 -0.24 -26.37 60.44
N ILE A 303 1.04 -26.17 60.84
CA ILE A 303 1.69 -25.63 62.07
C ILE A 303 3.00 -24.82 61.76
N GLU A 304 3.33 -23.85 62.65
CA GLU A 304 4.59 -23.14 63.05
C GLU A 304 5.95 -23.34 62.31
N VAL A 305 6.94 -22.40 62.27
CA VAL A 305 7.66 -21.70 63.37
C VAL A 305 8.29 -20.33 62.91
N SER A 306 8.56 -19.41 63.85
CA SER A 306 9.07 -18.02 63.69
C SER A 306 10.53 -17.85 64.27
N PRO A 307 11.21 -16.67 64.44
CA PRO A 307 10.75 -15.26 64.38
C PRO A 307 11.68 -14.17 63.74
N THR A 308 11.08 -12.99 63.48
CA THR A 308 11.56 -11.55 63.55
C THR A 308 13.03 -11.13 63.29
N GLY A 309 13.32 -9.96 62.69
CA GLY A 309 12.46 -8.88 62.16
C GLY A 309 13.17 -7.51 62.01
N GLU A 310 12.45 -6.49 61.47
CA GLU A 310 12.71 -5.01 61.52
C GLU A 310 14.04 -4.44 60.92
N GLN A 311 14.17 -3.18 60.43
CA GLN A 311 13.33 -1.96 60.46
C GLN A 311 13.67 -0.96 59.28
N GLN A 312 12.70 -0.14 58.84
CA GLN A 312 12.76 1.26 58.28
C GLN A 312 13.71 1.77 57.13
N ALA A 313 13.08 2.17 56.01
CA ALA A 313 13.09 3.49 55.31
C ALA A 313 14.35 4.22 54.69
N ALA A 314 14.36 4.29 53.33
CA ALA A 314 14.61 5.47 52.43
C ALA A 314 15.94 6.31 52.45
N PRO A 315 16.22 7.21 51.46
CA PRO A 315 16.14 7.12 49.98
C PRO A 315 17.43 7.70 49.27
N VAL A 316 17.30 8.33 48.09
CA VAL A 316 18.26 9.23 47.33
C VAL A 316 19.04 8.61 46.14
N GLU A 317 19.41 9.48 45.20
CA GLU A 317 19.96 9.28 43.84
C GLU A 317 21.52 9.17 43.76
N ASP A 318 22.09 9.50 42.59
CA ASP A 318 23.52 9.61 42.23
C ASP A 318 24.41 8.36 42.26
N LEU A 319 24.44 7.62 41.14
CA LEU A 319 25.55 6.71 40.80
C LEU A 319 25.88 6.53 39.31
N MET A 320 25.46 7.45 38.42
CA MET A 320 25.72 7.36 36.95
C MET A 320 26.33 8.62 36.31
N GLN A 321 27.13 9.40 37.07
CA GLN A 321 27.93 10.53 36.53
C GLN A 321 29.44 10.26 36.42
N ALA A 322 29.93 9.05 36.77
CA ALA A 322 31.36 8.78 36.99
C ALA A 322 32.08 7.96 35.90
N TYR A 323 31.73 8.12 34.61
CA TYR A 323 32.44 7.42 33.50
C TYR A 323 32.63 8.23 32.20
N ARG A 324 32.78 9.56 32.30
CA ARG A 324 33.22 10.43 31.19
C ARG A 324 34.39 11.33 31.60
N ARG A 325 35.60 11.03 31.11
CA ARG A 325 36.81 11.87 30.83
C ARG A 325 38.13 11.21 31.30
N SER A 326 39.25 11.70 30.75
CA SER A 326 40.60 11.08 30.70
C SER A 326 40.62 9.67 30.08
N ARG A 327 41.13 9.40 28.87
CA ARG A 327 42.13 10.07 27.99
C ARG A 327 43.57 10.01 28.53
N GLU A 328 44.51 9.84 27.60
CA GLU A 328 45.98 9.71 27.77
C GLU A 328 46.43 8.40 28.47
N SER A 329 47.59 7.81 28.17
CA SER A 329 48.70 8.21 27.26
C SER A 329 49.37 6.99 26.57
N ALA A 330 50.21 7.25 25.56
CA ALA A 330 51.14 6.28 24.98
C ALA A 330 52.51 6.92 24.67
N PRO A 331 53.60 6.27 25.09
CA PRO A 331 54.88 6.25 24.34
C PRO A 331 55.65 4.90 24.44
N SER A 332 56.66 4.56 23.64
CA SER A 332 57.03 4.90 22.25
C SER A 332 58.24 4.04 21.80
N THR A 333 58.48 3.90 20.47
CA THR A 333 59.80 3.69 19.80
C THR A 333 60.66 2.42 20.09
N PRO A 334 61.65 2.04 19.23
CA PRO A 334 61.86 2.28 17.78
C PRO A 334 62.36 1.02 16.98
N ALA A 335 62.88 1.25 15.75
CA ALA A 335 63.60 0.35 14.80
C ALA A 335 62.71 -0.59 13.94
N SER A 336 62.63 -0.57 12.59
CA SER A 336 63.56 -0.35 11.44
C SER A 336 64.03 -1.69 10.80
N ASP A 337 64.32 -1.84 9.50
CA ASP A 337 64.64 -0.92 8.36
C ASP A 337 64.04 -1.41 7.00
N ASP A 338 64.30 -0.63 5.92
CA ASP A 338 64.32 -0.98 4.48
C ASP A 338 63.04 -1.43 3.72
N GLU A 339 62.79 -1.03 2.46
CA GLU A 339 63.42 -0.02 1.57
C GLU A 339 62.40 0.52 0.53
N SER A 340 62.74 1.54 -0.25
CA SER A 340 61.94 2.09 -1.38
C SER A 340 62.88 2.66 -2.46
N PRO A 341 62.44 2.88 -3.72
CA PRO A 341 61.85 4.19 -4.03
C PRO A 341 60.76 4.21 -5.13
N GLU A 342 60.24 5.41 -5.37
CA GLU A 342 59.14 5.77 -6.29
C GLU A 342 59.58 5.90 -7.76
N ILE A 343 58.62 6.17 -8.68
CA ILE A 343 58.53 7.48 -9.41
C ILE A 343 57.25 7.54 -10.27
N VAL A 344 56.68 8.75 -10.37
CA VAL A 344 55.45 9.13 -11.10
C VAL A 344 55.76 10.46 -11.84
N PRO A 345 55.39 10.66 -13.13
CA PRO A 345 54.30 11.64 -13.42
C PRO A 345 53.51 11.54 -14.76
N ALA A 346 52.27 12.07 -14.69
CA ALA A 346 51.59 12.99 -15.62
C ALA A 346 51.35 12.71 -17.15
N ASP A 347 50.07 12.47 -17.49
CA ASP A 347 49.12 13.42 -18.16
C ASP A 347 49.14 13.72 -19.70
N LEU A 348 48.00 14.29 -20.17
CA LEU A 348 47.69 15.06 -21.41
C LEU A 348 47.52 14.41 -22.81
N SER A 349 46.25 14.04 -23.09
CA SER A 349 45.38 14.62 -24.16
C SER A 349 45.74 14.67 -25.68
N THR A 350 44.93 13.95 -26.48
CA THR A 350 44.27 14.33 -27.77
C THR A 350 45.01 14.68 -29.11
N ALA A 351 44.75 13.80 -30.11
CA ALA A 351 44.01 14.07 -31.38
C ALA A 351 44.73 14.34 -32.75
N TYR A 352 43.91 14.22 -33.82
CA TYR A 352 44.14 14.48 -35.28
C TYR A 352 45.06 13.48 -36.04
N THR A 353 44.86 13.04 -37.31
CA THR A 353 43.75 12.99 -38.35
C THR A 353 44.26 12.13 -39.56
N ALA A 354 43.55 11.69 -40.61
CA ALA A 354 42.13 11.51 -41.03
C ALA A 354 42.05 10.71 -42.37
N HIS A 355 40.83 10.46 -42.89
CA HIS A 355 40.47 10.19 -44.32
C HIS A 355 40.80 8.81 -44.93
N ARG A 356 40.02 8.25 -45.89
CA ARG A 356 38.77 8.59 -46.64
C ARG A 356 38.06 7.23 -46.95
N ALA A 357 36.73 7.01 -46.95
CA ALA A 357 35.56 7.68 -47.56
C ALA A 357 35.55 7.66 -49.11
N PRO A 358 34.41 7.66 -49.85
CA PRO A 358 32.97 7.79 -49.49
C PRO A 358 32.12 6.55 -49.99
N SER A 359 30.77 6.50 -50.15
CA SER A 359 29.57 6.91 -49.38
C SER A 359 28.26 6.33 -50.01
N GLN A 360 27.15 6.22 -49.26
CA GLN A 360 25.73 6.01 -49.71
C GLN A 360 25.37 4.62 -50.33
N GLY A 361 24.11 4.16 -50.36
CA GLY A 361 22.84 4.69 -49.80
C GLY A 361 21.62 3.80 -50.14
N GLU A 362 20.42 4.15 -49.63
CA GLU A 362 19.08 3.53 -49.91
C GLU A 362 18.88 2.08 -49.42
N GLY A 363 17.66 1.54 -49.22
CA GLY A 363 16.29 2.05 -49.42
C GLY A 363 15.25 1.34 -48.51
N ARG A 364 13.94 1.57 -48.70
CA ARG A 364 12.84 1.20 -47.75
C ARG A 364 11.55 0.75 -48.46
N ALA A 365 10.76 -0.13 -47.80
CA ALA A 365 9.34 -0.49 -48.03
C ALA A 365 8.94 -1.52 -49.14
N ASP A 366 8.31 -2.60 -48.66
CA ASP A 366 6.95 -3.12 -48.97
C ASP A 366 6.43 -3.50 -50.39
N ASP A 367 6.08 -4.80 -50.50
CA ASP A 367 4.80 -5.41 -51.01
C ASP A 367 4.59 -5.89 -52.49
N ARG A 368 3.87 -7.03 -52.59
CA ARG A 368 2.94 -7.57 -53.63
C ARG A 368 3.35 -8.22 -55.00
N SER A 369 3.01 -9.52 -55.09
CA SER A 369 2.16 -10.25 -56.10
C SER A 369 2.58 -10.63 -57.56
N ASP A 370 2.43 -11.95 -57.82
CA ASP A 370 1.68 -12.63 -58.93
C ASP A 370 2.25 -13.14 -60.30
N GLU A 371 1.66 -14.28 -60.73
CA GLU A 371 1.52 -14.93 -62.07
C GLU A 371 2.74 -15.30 -63.00
N SER A 372 2.63 -16.18 -64.03
CA SER A 372 1.94 -17.49 -64.20
C SER A 372 2.33 -18.28 -65.49
N ARG A 373 1.94 -19.58 -65.58
CA ARG A 373 1.64 -20.45 -66.77
C ARG A 373 2.71 -20.95 -67.79
N ARG A 374 2.61 -22.26 -68.13
CA ARG A 374 2.66 -22.98 -69.46
C ARG A 374 2.93 -24.50 -69.23
N SER A 375 2.61 -25.50 -70.07
CA SER A 375 1.63 -25.74 -71.17
C SER A 375 1.55 -27.27 -71.46
N ALA A 376 0.59 -27.80 -72.26
CA ALA A 376 0.26 -29.24 -72.36
C ALA A 376 0.53 -29.93 -73.74
N ARG A 377 0.54 -31.29 -73.79
CA ARG A 377 0.09 -32.16 -74.93
C ARG A 377 0.13 -33.70 -74.68
N GLU A 378 -0.33 -34.51 -75.65
CA GLU A 378 -0.66 -35.96 -75.61
C GLU A 378 0.34 -36.85 -76.42
N GLY A 379 0.33 -38.20 -76.49
CA GLY A 379 -0.44 -39.28 -75.81
C GLY A 379 -0.92 -40.40 -76.78
N HIS A 380 -0.50 -41.69 -76.63
CA HIS A 380 -0.89 -42.82 -77.53
C HIS A 380 -0.88 -44.27 -76.92
N ARG A 381 -1.07 -45.35 -77.72
CA ARG A 381 -1.70 -46.66 -77.36
C ARG A 381 -0.84 -47.96 -77.41
N SER A 382 -1.14 -48.93 -76.50
CA SER A 382 -1.22 -50.44 -76.65
C SER A 382 0.00 -51.27 -77.17
N ARG A 383 0.24 -52.59 -76.92
CA ARG A 383 -0.52 -53.86 -76.63
C ARG A 383 0.42 -54.90 -75.91
N SER A 384 0.12 -56.19 -75.63
CA SER A 384 -0.97 -56.87 -74.85
C SER A 384 -0.86 -58.44 -74.89
N SER A 385 -0.63 -59.17 -73.78
CA SER A 385 -0.46 -60.67 -73.71
C SER A 385 -0.43 -61.22 -72.25
N SER A 386 -0.45 -62.54 -71.90
CA SER A 386 -1.18 -63.75 -72.40
C SER A 386 -0.97 -65.03 -71.52
N ASN A 387 -2.04 -65.77 -71.17
CA ASN A 387 -2.16 -67.20 -70.71
C ASN A 387 -1.45 -67.73 -69.43
N SER A 388 -1.95 -68.72 -68.64
CA SER A 388 -3.21 -69.51 -68.49
C SER A 388 -3.16 -70.29 -67.11
N GLU A 389 -3.99 -71.21 -66.58
CA GLU A 389 -5.18 -72.07 -66.92
C GLU A 389 -5.88 -72.50 -65.58
N ARG A 390 -7.06 -73.17 -65.59
CA ARG A 390 -7.81 -73.82 -64.44
C ARG A 390 -8.40 -72.88 -63.35
N SER A 391 -9.53 -73.10 -62.65
CA SER A 391 -10.67 -74.08 -62.62
C SER A 391 -11.63 -73.65 -61.45
N ARG A 392 -12.97 -73.82 -61.35
CA ARG A 392 -14.11 -74.38 -62.16
C ARG A 392 -15.49 -73.89 -61.60
N ARG A 393 -16.59 -74.31 -62.27
CA ARG A 393 -18.05 -74.46 -61.91
C ARG A 393 -18.46 -74.57 -60.41
N SER A 394 -19.70 -74.31 -59.92
CA SER A 394 -20.97 -73.72 -60.47
C SER A 394 -22.15 -73.64 -59.46
N GLN A 395 -22.94 -72.53 -59.44
CA GLN A 395 -24.36 -72.40 -58.95
C GLN A 395 -24.62 -72.62 -57.41
N THR A 396 -25.81 -72.46 -56.75
CA THR A 396 -27.24 -72.26 -57.15
C THR A 396 -28.13 -71.57 -56.05
N ARG A 397 -29.24 -70.91 -56.44
CA ARG A 397 -30.54 -70.52 -55.76
C ARG A 397 -30.76 -70.48 -54.20
N TYR A 398 -31.44 -69.38 -53.78
CA TYR A 398 -32.51 -69.20 -52.75
C TYR A 398 -32.38 -69.57 -51.24
N ALA A 399 -32.73 -68.56 -50.41
CA ALA A 399 -33.58 -68.58 -49.20
C ALA A 399 -33.03 -68.84 -47.77
N MET A 400 -33.52 -67.98 -46.85
CA MET A 400 -33.75 -68.11 -45.40
C MET A 400 -32.64 -68.04 -44.33
N ALA A 401 -32.97 -67.24 -43.30
CA ALA A 401 -32.69 -67.35 -41.85
C ALA A 401 -31.41 -66.74 -41.21
N ALA A 402 -31.67 -66.09 -40.06
CA ALA A 402 -30.80 -65.81 -38.90
C ALA A 402 -29.61 -64.79 -39.00
N ASN A 403 -29.88 -63.63 -38.40
CA ASN A 403 -29.00 -62.62 -37.77
C ASN A 403 -27.86 -63.19 -36.86
N PRO A 404 -26.88 -62.38 -36.35
CA PRO A 404 -26.66 -60.93 -36.52
C PRO A 404 -25.18 -60.45 -36.69
N MET A 405 -24.99 -59.12 -36.70
CA MET A 405 -23.76 -58.33 -36.41
C MET A 405 -22.57 -58.36 -37.40
N SER A 406 -22.26 -57.20 -37.99
CA SER A 406 -20.98 -56.49 -37.73
C SER A 406 -20.89 -55.08 -38.38
N TYR A 407 -20.23 -54.17 -37.65
CA TYR A 407 -19.53 -52.94 -38.10
C TYR A 407 -20.14 -52.00 -39.17
N GLY A 408 -20.65 -50.85 -38.71
CA GLY A 408 -20.73 -49.60 -39.49
C GLY A 408 -19.88 -48.50 -38.83
N ARG A 409 -18.88 -47.95 -39.54
CA ARG A 409 -17.99 -46.88 -39.04
C ARG A 409 -18.61 -45.50 -39.28
N GLY A 410 -19.03 -44.79 -38.22
CA GLY A 410 -19.62 -43.44 -38.32
C GLY A 410 -18.89 -42.40 -37.48
N GLN A 411 -18.22 -41.43 -38.10
CA GLN A 411 -17.78 -40.20 -37.44
C GLN A 411 -18.93 -39.19 -37.39
N ARG A 412 -19.30 -38.71 -36.20
CA ARG A 412 -20.17 -37.53 -36.05
C ARG A 412 -19.34 -36.29 -35.75
N HIS A 413 -19.36 -35.32 -36.65
CA HIS A 413 -18.95 -33.95 -36.36
C HIS A 413 -20.08 -33.26 -35.57
N GLY A 414 -19.95 -33.22 -34.23
CA GLY A 414 -20.78 -32.35 -33.40
C GLY A 414 -20.40 -30.89 -33.61
N SER A 415 -21.38 -29.98 -33.66
CA SER A 415 -21.13 -28.55 -33.86
C SER A 415 -20.33 -27.94 -32.70
N ILE A 416 -19.71 -26.78 -32.95
CA ILE A 416 -19.04 -26.02 -31.88
C ILE A 416 -20.04 -25.66 -30.77
N PHE A 417 -21.29 -25.36 -31.13
CA PHE A 417 -22.37 -25.06 -30.20
C PHE A 417 -22.73 -26.26 -29.31
N GLU A 418 -22.86 -27.47 -29.89
CA GLU A 418 -23.06 -28.72 -29.14
C GLU A 418 -21.89 -29.00 -28.18
N ARG A 419 -20.65 -28.73 -28.60
CA ARG A 419 -19.46 -28.89 -27.74
C ARG A 419 -19.42 -27.89 -26.58
N ILE A 420 -19.78 -26.62 -26.82
CA ILE A 420 -19.87 -25.60 -25.76
C ILE A 420 -21.00 -25.95 -24.80
N LYS A 421 -22.18 -26.31 -25.32
CA LYS A 421 -23.35 -26.70 -24.52
C LYS A 421 -23.09 -27.96 -23.69
N GLY A 422 -22.36 -28.94 -24.23
CA GLY A 422 -21.91 -30.13 -23.50
C GLY A 422 -20.87 -29.85 -22.42
N MET A 423 -19.89 -28.96 -22.69
CA MET A 423 -18.92 -28.53 -21.66
C MET A 423 -19.57 -27.70 -20.55
N GLY A 424 -20.60 -26.91 -20.87
CA GLY A 424 -21.43 -26.21 -19.88
C GLY A 424 -22.30 -27.18 -19.08
N ALA A 425 -23.09 -28.02 -19.73
CA ALA A 425 -24.01 -28.94 -19.05
C ALA A 425 -23.30 -29.88 -18.05
N GLY A 426 -22.10 -30.38 -18.39
CA GLY A 426 -21.28 -31.17 -17.46
C GLY A 426 -20.62 -30.40 -16.32
N TYR A 427 -20.63 -29.06 -16.35
CA TYR A 427 -20.13 -28.20 -15.28
C TYR A 427 -21.25 -27.66 -14.37
N PHE A 428 -22.43 -27.42 -14.93
CA PHE A 428 -23.61 -26.88 -14.24
C PHE A 428 -24.65 -27.95 -13.84
N GLY A 429 -24.41 -29.24 -14.11
CA GLY A 429 -25.38 -30.32 -13.84
C GLY A 429 -25.54 -30.71 -12.37
N ASP A 430 -24.42 -30.79 -11.62
CA ASP A 430 -24.39 -31.37 -10.26
C ASP A 430 -24.04 -30.30 -9.20
N PHE A 431 -25.05 -29.54 -8.75
CA PHE A 431 -24.88 -28.49 -7.73
C PHE A 431 -25.32 -28.93 -6.32
N ASP A 432 -24.43 -29.64 -5.62
CA ASP A 432 -24.53 -29.85 -4.17
C ASP A 432 -24.52 -28.49 -3.44
N ALA A 433 -25.22 -28.36 -2.30
CA ALA A 433 -25.33 -27.10 -1.55
C ALA A 433 -23.97 -26.40 -1.26
N PRO A 434 -22.85 -27.08 -0.95
CA PRO A 434 -21.55 -26.44 -0.79
C PRO A 434 -21.01 -25.78 -2.08
N ARG A 435 -21.35 -26.33 -3.26
CA ARG A 435 -20.97 -25.75 -4.57
C ARG A 435 -21.76 -24.47 -4.84
N LEU A 436 -23.04 -24.43 -4.48
CA LEU A 436 -23.85 -23.20 -4.54
C LEU A 436 -23.37 -22.15 -3.55
N GLY A 437 -23.08 -22.53 -2.30
CA GLY A 437 -22.57 -21.61 -1.26
C GLY A 437 -21.22 -20.99 -1.62
N SER A 438 -20.27 -21.80 -2.11
CA SER A 438 -18.96 -21.28 -2.58
C SER A 438 -19.08 -20.40 -3.84
N LEU A 439 -19.97 -20.73 -4.78
CA LEU A 439 -20.25 -19.88 -5.95
C LEU A 439 -20.88 -18.54 -5.53
N ALA A 440 -21.84 -18.56 -4.59
CA ALA A 440 -22.45 -17.35 -4.04
C ALA A 440 -21.43 -16.46 -3.29
N ILE A 441 -20.51 -17.06 -2.55
CA ILE A 441 -19.40 -16.36 -1.89
C ILE A 441 -18.45 -15.73 -2.92
N VAL A 442 -18.04 -16.46 -3.96
CA VAL A 442 -17.22 -15.91 -5.06
C VAL A 442 -17.93 -14.73 -5.76
N GLY A 443 -19.23 -14.86 -6.04
CA GLY A 443 -20.04 -13.78 -6.62
C GLY A 443 -20.17 -12.56 -5.70
N CYS A 444 -20.36 -12.79 -4.39
CA CYS A 444 -20.43 -11.72 -3.39
C CYS A 444 -19.10 -10.95 -3.28
N ILE A 445 -17.96 -11.64 -3.27
CA ILE A 445 -16.63 -11.00 -3.23
C ILE A 445 -16.38 -10.19 -4.52
N ALA A 446 -16.68 -10.76 -5.69
CA ALA A 446 -16.51 -10.05 -6.97
C ALA A 446 -17.42 -8.80 -7.04
N GLY A 447 -18.66 -8.89 -6.56
CA GLY A 447 -19.55 -7.74 -6.37
C GLY A 447 -18.97 -6.71 -5.41
N GLY A 448 -18.37 -7.16 -4.30
CA GLY A 448 -17.64 -6.32 -3.35
C GLY A 448 -16.48 -5.55 -4.00
N VAL A 449 -15.64 -6.22 -4.80
CA VAL A 449 -14.54 -5.58 -5.55
C VAL A 449 -15.06 -4.48 -6.47
N LEU A 450 -16.15 -4.72 -7.22
CA LEU A 450 -16.81 -3.68 -8.02
C LEU A 450 -17.33 -2.52 -7.13
N CYS A 451 -17.96 -2.84 -6.00
CA CYS A 451 -18.48 -1.85 -5.04
C CYS A 451 -17.40 -1.01 -4.32
N THR A 452 -16.12 -1.41 -4.31
CA THR A 452 -15.01 -0.53 -3.89
C THR A 452 -14.82 0.68 -4.82
N ALA A 453 -15.29 0.57 -6.06
CA ALA A 453 -15.05 1.53 -7.14
C ALA A 453 -13.54 1.78 -7.45
N SER A 454 -12.63 0.90 -7.00
CA SER A 454 -11.19 1.03 -7.26
C SER A 454 -10.85 0.57 -8.68
N ARG A 455 -10.49 1.53 -9.55
CA ARG A 455 -10.07 1.25 -10.95
C ARG A 455 -8.95 0.20 -11.01
N GLY A 456 -7.94 0.33 -10.14
CA GLY A 456 -6.81 -0.60 -10.08
C GLY A 456 -7.22 -2.01 -9.65
N SER A 457 -8.01 -2.13 -8.58
CA SER A 457 -8.45 -3.44 -8.06
C SER A 457 -9.40 -4.17 -9.04
N ILE A 458 -10.24 -3.43 -9.77
CA ILE A 458 -11.14 -3.98 -10.80
C ILE A 458 -10.35 -4.46 -12.03
N ILE A 459 -9.38 -3.68 -12.52
CA ILE A 459 -8.45 -4.12 -13.59
C ILE A 459 -7.68 -5.37 -13.15
N ALA A 460 -7.11 -5.35 -11.94
CA ALA A 460 -6.39 -6.48 -11.37
C ALA A 460 -7.24 -7.74 -11.28
N MET A 461 -8.51 -7.63 -10.87
CA MET A 461 -9.47 -8.75 -10.81
C MET A 461 -9.70 -9.38 -12.19
N PHE A 462 -10.05 -8.57 -13.20
CA PHE A 462 -10.36 -9.09 -14.54
C PHE A 462 -9.13 -9.62 -15.26
N ALA A 463 -7.96 -8.96 -15.11
CA ALA A 463 -6.71 -9.43 -15.68
C ALA A 463 -6.22 -10.73 -15.02
N ALA A 464 -6.31 -10.86 -13.69
CA ALA A 464 -6.00 -12.08 -12.97
C ALA A 464 -6.92 -13.25 -13.37
N ALA A 465 -8.23 -12.99 -13.54
CA ALA A 465 -9.18 -13.96 -14.07
C ALA A 465 -8.79 -14.44 -15.48
N LEU A 466 -8.46 -13.51 -16.39
CA LEU A 466 -8.07 -13.81 -17.76
C LEU A 466 -6.76 -14.61 -17.86
N ILE A 467 -5.72 -14.20 -17.13
CA ILE A 467 -4.43 -14.91 -17.09
C ILE A 467 -4.62 -16.31 -16.51
N THR A 468 -5.39 -16.44 -15.42
CA THR A 468 -5.71 -17.74 -14.80
C THR A 468 -6.48 -18.64 -15.77
N ALA A 469 -7.47 -18.10 -16.51
CA ALA A 469 -8.19 -18.84 -17.54
C ALA A 469 -7.26 -19.32 -18.67
N MET A 470 -6.33 -18.48 -19.14
CA MET A 470 -5.37 -18.83 -20.18
C MET A 470 -4.42 -19.96 -19.72
N VAL A 471 -3.85 -19.84 -18.51
CA VAL A 471 -2.98 -20.86 -17.90
C VAL A 471 -3.72 -22.20 -17.77
N LEU A 472 -5.01 -22.19 -17.44
CA LEU A 472 -5.84 -23.39 -17.37
C LEU A 472 -6.20 -23.97 -18.76
N ALA A 473 -6.48 -23.12 -19.76
CA ALA A 473 -6.80 -23.56 -21.12
C ALA A 473 -5.65 -24.30 -21.81
N MET A 474 -4.41 -23.89 -21.51
CA MET A 474 -3.17 -24.53 -21.98
C MET A 474 -2.94 -25.93 -21.37
N ARG A 475 -3.61 -26.28 -20.26
CA ARG A 475 -3.40 -27.56 -19.55
C ARG A 475 -4.46 -28.59 -19.95
N ARG A 476 -4.02 -29.76 -20.45
CA ARG A 476 -4.90 -30.92 -20.71
C ARG A 476 -5.62 -31.31 -19.40
N GLY A 477 -6.94 -31.50 -19.48
CA GLY A 477 -7.80 -31.77 -18.32
C GLY A 477 -8.39 -30.55 -17.61
N ASN A 478 -7.80 -29.34 -17.76
CA ASN A 478 -8.25 -28.16 -17.00
C ASN A 478 -9.20 -27.22 -17.76
N ARG A 479 -9.58 -27.57 -19.00
CA ARG A 479 -10.39 -26.71 -19.90
C ARG A 479 -11.79 -26.36 -19.37
N GLY A 480 -12.43 -27.23 -18.58
CA GLY A 480 -13.71 -26.91 -17.95
C GLY A 480 -13.61 -25.73 -16.99
N TYR A 481 -12.54 -25.68 -16.18
CA TYR A 481 -12.25 -24.57 -15.27
C TYR A 481 -11.88 -23.28 -16.01
N ALA A 482 -11.18 -23.38 -17.15
CA ALA A 482 -10.92 -22.22 -18.01
C ALA A 482 -12.23 -21.65 -18.59
N ALA A 483 -13.16 -22.50 -19.02
CA ALA A 483 -14.49 -22.09 -19.48
C ALA A 483 -15.32 -21.48 -18.33
N GLY A 484 -15.32 -22.10 -17.14
CA GLY A 484 -15.98 -21.56 -15.95
C GLY A 484 -15.43 -20.19 -15.53
N MET A 485 -14.11 -20.01 -15.56
CA MET A 485 -13.46 -18.73 -15.31
C MET A 485 -13.84 -17.66 -16.34
N LEU A 486 -13.90 -18.04 -17.63
CA LEU A 486 -14.35 -17.14 -18.70
C LEU A 486 -15.83 -16.76 -18.53
N VAL A 487 -16.69 -17.69 -18.11
CA VAL A 487 -18.11 -17.43 -17.80
C VAL A 487 -18.24 -16.49 -16.59
N MET A 488 -17.45 -16.69 -15.52
CA MET A 488 -17.43 -15.77 -14.37
C MET A 488 -16.92 -14.37 -14.77
N LEU A 489 -15.92 -14.27 -15.65
CA LEU A 489 -15.42 -13.01 -16.19
C LEU A 489 -16.51 -12.28 -16.99
N VAL A 490 -17.17 -12.96 -17.92
CA VAL A 490 -18.28 -12.42 -18.73
C VAL A 490 -19.47 -12.03 -17.85
N ALA A 491 -19.81 -12.84 -16.83
CA ALA A 491 -20.86 -12.52 -15.87
C ALA A 491 -20.49 -11.30 -14.99
N GLY A 492 -19.22 -11.14 -14.60
CA GLY A 492 -18.73 -9.97 -13.87
C GLY A 492 -18.79 -8.68 -14.70
N VAL A 493 -18.44 -8.74 -15.98
CA VAL A 493 -18.61 -7.62 -16.93
C VAL A 493 -20.10 -7.31 -17.13
N GLY A 494 -20.94 -8.33 -17.34
CA GLY A 494 -22.39 -8.17 -17.46
C GLY A 494 -23.04 -7.56 -16.21
N LEU A 495 -22.61 -7.97 -15.01
CA LEU A 495 -23.04 -7.40 -13.73
C LEU A 495 -22.61 -5.94 -13.59
N MET A 496 -21.38 -5.61 -13.99
CA MET A 496 -20.86 -4.23 -14.00
C MET A 496 -21.65 -3.33 -14.96
N SER A 497 -22.03 -3.82 -16.13
CA SER A 497 -22.88 -3.07 -17.08
C SER A 497 -24.33 -2.95 -16.60
N TRP A 498 -24.93 -4.02 -16.07
CA TRP A 498 -26.30 -4.00 -15.57
C TRP A 498 -26.49 -3.12 -14.32
N SER A 499 -25.48 -3.02 -13.46
CA SER A 499 -25.52 -2.20 -12.25
C SER A 499 -25.15 -0.72 -12.45
N GLY A 500 -24.99 -0.26 -13.70
CA GLY A 500 -24.57 1.12 -14.01
C GLY A 500 -23.10 1.44 -13.66
N GLN A 501 -22.37 0.50 -13.06
CA GLN A 501 -20.95 0.66 -12.71
C GLN A 501 -20.07 0.94 -13.93
N THR A 502 -20.46 0.52 -15.14
CA THR A 502 -19.75 0.88 -16.38
C THR A 502 -19.71 2.41 -16.61
N GLU A 503 -20.82 3.13 -16.45
CA GLU A 503 -20.86 4.59 -16.66
C GLU A 503 -20.09 5.34 -15.56
N PHE A 504 -20.22 4.88 -14.31
CA PHE A 504 -19.43 5.41 -13.19
C PHE A 504 -17.92 5.18 -13.38
N VAL A 505 -17.49 4.02 -13.88
CA VAL A 505 -16.07 3.75 -14.14
C VAL A 505 -15.58 4.49 -15.39
N GLN A 506 -16.40 4.60 -16.43
CA GLN A 506 -16.07 5.34 -17.66
C GLN A 506 -15.89 6.84 -17.39
N SER A 507 -16.83 7.48 -16.69
CA SER A 507 -16.71 8.88 -16.27
C SER A 507 -15.45 9.11 -15.41
N ARG A 508 -15.12 8.20 -14.50
CA ARG A 508 -13.83 8.21 -13.76
C ARG A 508 -12.60 8.01 -14.65
N PHE A 509 -12.69 7.40 -15.83
CA PHE A 509 -11.57 7.34 -16.78
C PHE A 509 -11.48 8.63 -17.60
N GLN A 510 -12.61 9.17 -18.06
CA GLN A 510 -12.67 10.46 -18.74
C GLN A 510 -12.13 11.59 -17.86
N GLU A 511 -12.51 11.63 -16.58
CA GLU A 511 -11.95 12.56 -15.58
C GLU A 511 -10.41 12.52 -15.49
N LEU A 512 -9.77 11.38 -15.74
CA LEU A 512 -8.30 11.25 -15.73
C LEU A 512 -7.62 11.86 -16.97
N PHE A 513 -8.34 11.93 -18.10
CA PHE A 513 -7.82 12.41 -19.39
C PHE A 513 -8.30 13.83 -19.75
N GLU A 514 -9.44 14.26 -19.21
CA GLU A 514 -10.10 15.53 -19.53
C GLU A 514 -9.88 16.60 -18.44
N ASN A 515 -9.61 16.22 -17.19
CA ASN A 515 -9.33 17.16 -16.09
C ASN A 515 -7.81 17.29 -15.86
N GLU A 516 -7.22 18.31 -16.48
CA GLU A 516 -5.79 18.65 -16.40
C GLU A 516 -5.27 18.76 -14.97
N LYS A 517 -6.06 19.29 -14.03
CA LYS A 517 -5.68 19.38 -12.61
C LYS A 517 -5.57 18.00 -11.93
N ALA A 518 -6.35 17.02 -12.37
CA ALA A 518 -6.26 15.63 -11.90
C ALA A 518 -5.11 14.84 -12.56
N TYR A 519 -4.55 15.35 -13.65
CA TYR A 519 -3.30 14.88 -14.23
C TYR A 519 -2.08 15.48 -13.50
N GLU A 520 -2.09 16.79 -13.21
CA GLU A 520 -1.05 17.49 -12.45
C GLU A 520 -0.89 16.97 -11.01
N SER A 521 -1.97 16.81 -10.25
CA SER A 521 -1.93 16.16 -8.93
C SER A 521 -2.06 14.62 -9.03
N GLY A 522 -1.65 14.07 -10.17
CA GLY A 522 -1.80 12.66 -10.50
C GLY A 522 -0.65 11.80 -10.00
N ARG A 523 -0.88 10.48 -10.00
CA ARG A 523 0.16 9.50 -9.64
C ARG A 523 1.37 9.51 -10.57
N LEU A 524 1.22 9.95 -11.83
CA LEU A 524 2.31 9.94 -12.81
C LEU A 524 3.38 11.01 -12.52
N PRO A 525 3.04 12.29 -12.24
CA PRO A 525 3.97 13.26 -11.65
C PRO A 525 4.66 12.73 -10.39
N ASN A 526 3.89 12.23 -9.41
CA ASN A 526 4.45 11.65 -8.18
C ASN A 526 5.51 10.54 -8.45
N TRP A 527 5.28 9.67 -9.44
CA TRP A 527 6.28 8.67 -9.86
C TRP A 527 7.52 9.28 -10.51
N GLN A 528 7.38 10.34 -11.30
CA GLN A 528 8.50 11.03 -11.93
C GLN A 528 9.34 11.82 -10.91
N GLU A 529 8.71 12.40 -9.90
CA GLU A 529 9.34 13.13 -8.80
C GLU A 529 10.08 12.16 -7.86
N ALA A 530 9.43 11.06 -7.46
CA ALA A 530 10.08 9.99 -6.69
C ALA A 530 11.27 9.34 -7.40
N LEU A 531 11.21 9.17 -8.72
CA LEU A 531 12.33 8.59 -9.48
C LEU A 531 13.51 9.57 -9.66
N GLN A 532 13.35 10.86 -9.40
CA GLN A 532 14.47 11.81 -9.33
C GLN A 532 15.31 11.65 -8.05
N ALA A 533 14.76 11.08 -6.97
CA ALA A 533 15.53 10.74 -5.77
C ALA A 533 16.32 9.42 -5.90
N TRP A 534 15.94 8.54 -6.83
CA TRP A 534 16.57 7.21 -6.98
C TRP A 534 18.09 7.21 -7.29
N PRO A 535 18.68 8.17 -8.05
CA PRO A 535 20.13 8.21 -8.27
C PRO A 535 20.95 8.26 -6.98
N ASP A 536 20.55 9.09 -6.02
CA ASP A 536 21.22 9.27 -4.72
C ASP A 536 21.14 8.01 -3.85
N PHE A 537 19.99 7.33 -3.87
CA PHE A 537 19.70 6.19 -3.00
C PHE A 537 19.86 4.81 -3.68
N ARG A 538 20.30 4.78 -4.94
CA ARG A 538 20.26 3.65 -5.91
C ARG A 538 20.31 2.22 -5.36
N TYR A 539 21.33 1.86 -4.58
CA TYR A 539 21.63 0.45 -4.27
C TYR A 539 20.75 -0.14 -3.17
N ALA A 540 20.70 0.53 -2.02
CA ALA A 540 20.06 0.04 -0.79
C ALA A 540 19.05 1.05 -0.22
N GLY A 541 18.57 1.98 -1.04
CA GLY A 541 17.48 2.91 -0.73
C GLY A 541 17.80 3.97 0.32
N SER A 542 16.76 4.74 0.67
CA SER A 542 16.77 5.82 1.68
C SER A 542 16.29 5.40 3.08
N GLY A 543 15.88 4.13 3.25
CA GLY A 543 15.24 3.62 4.46
C GLY A 543 13.81 3.14 4.18
N LEU A 544 13.41 2.00 4.75
CA LEU A 544 11.99 1.60 4.76
C LEU A 544 11.14 2.69 5.43
N GLY A 545 9.96 2.97 4.89
CA GLY A 545 9.05 4.01 5.38
C GLY A 545 9.50 5.46 5.17
N THR A 546 10.67 5.73 4.55
CA THR A 546 11.18 7.12 4.42
C THR A 546 10.74 7.82 3.13
N TYR A 547 9.95 7.17 2.27
CA TYR A 547 9.56 7.65 0.94
C TYR A 547 9.14 9.12 0.90
N ARG A 548 8.20 9.52 1.78
CA ARG A 548 7.65 10.88 1.81
C ARG A 548 8.76 11.93 1.98
N LEU A 549 9.59 11.72 2.99
CA LEU A 549 10.71 12.58 3.41
C LEU A 549 11.89 12.67 2.41
N VAL A 550 11.70 12.18 1.19
CA VAL A 550 12.72 12.04 0.15
C VAL A 550 12.20 12.47 -1.23
N TYR A 551 10.93 12.21 -1.56
CA TYR A 551 10.36 12.68 -2.83
C TYR A 551 9.89 14.14 -2.77
N GLU A 552 9.49 14.67 -1.61
CA GLU A 552 9.00 16.05 -1.46
C GLU A 552 10.04 17.09 -1.92
N ARG A 553 11.34 16.80 -1.74
CA ARG A 553 12.49 17.58 -2.27
C ARG A 553 12.48 17.76 -3.80
N PHE A 554 11.77 16.90 -4.54
CA PHE A 554 11.65 16.92 -5.99
C PHE A 554 10.22 17.24 -6.46
N GLN A 555 9.31 17.57 -5.54
CA GLN A 555 7.91 17.87 -5.86
C GLN A 555 7.78 19.30 -6.42
N ASN A 556 7.34 19.41 -7.67
CA ASN A 556 7.24 20.67 -8.42
C ASN A 556 5.93 21.42 -8.16
N ARG A 557 4.90 20.72 -7.64
CA ARG A 557 3.63 21.32 -7.20
C ARG A 557 3.06 20.55 -6.02
N TYR A 558 2.97 21.19 -4.86
CA TYR A 558 2.26 20.66 -3.70
C TYR A 558 0.76 20.93 -3.82
N VAL A 559 -0.02 19.94 -3.43
CA VAL A 559 -1.48 20.04 -3.29
C VAL A 559 -1.82 19.32 -1.98
N PRO A 560 -2.15 20.04 -0.89
CA PRO A 560 -2.33 19.44 0.44
C PRO A 560 -3.38 18.31 0.46
N ALA A 561 -4.39 18.38 -0.41
CA ALA A 561 -5.43 17.35 -0.55
C ALA A 561 -4.96 16.05 -1.22
N THR A 562 -3.72 15.98 -1.73
CA THR A 562 -3.14 14.81 -2.41
C THR A 562 -1.71 14.50 -1.99
N THR A 563 -1.26 14.94 -0.81
CA THR A 563 0.09 14.64 -0.30
C THR A 563 0.33 13.13 -0.19
N HIS A 564 1.36 12.62 -0.87
CA HIS A 564 1.56 11.20 -1.06
C HIS A 564 2.48 10.58 0.01
N MET A 565 1.87 10.04 1.08
CA MET A 565 2.59 9.22 2.09
C MET A 565 3.32 8.02 1.47
N HIS A 566 2.83 7.52 0.33
CA HIS A 566 3.42 6.45 -0.48
C HIS A 566 3.30 6.76 -1.97
N ALA A 567 4.14 6.12 -2.78
CA ALA A 567 4.20 6.23 -4.23
C ALA A 567 2.94 5.79 -4.97
N GLU A 568 1.92 5.25 -4.31
CA GLU A 568 0.76 4.62 -4.97
C GLU A 568 1.18 3.54 -6.00
N ASN A 569 2.36 2.95 -5.80
CA ASN A 569 3.00 1.97 -6.68
C ASN A 569 4.09 1.22 -5.88
N GLN A 570 3.86 -0.07 -5.64
CA GLN A 570 4.72 -0.95 -4.85
C GLN A 570 6.17 -1.01 -5.38
N PHE A 571 6.35 -0.92 -6.70
CA PHE A 571 7.66 -1.04 -7.36
C PHE A 571 8.48 0.24 -7.24
N VAL A 572 7.85 1.42 -7.40
CA VAL A 572 8.50 2.73 -7.19
C VAL A 572 8.86 2.90 -5.71
N GLN A 573 7.95 2.58 -4.78
CA GLN A 573 8.23 2.61 -3.34
C GLN A 573 9.45 1.75 -2.99
N SER A 574 9.51 0.51 -3.51
CA SER A 574 10.62 -0.42 -3.27
C SER A 574 11.96 0.10 -3.79
N LEU A 575 11.98 0.80 -4.93
CA LEU A 575 13.18 1.39 -5.52
C LEU A 575 13.70 2.61 -4.75
N VAL A 576 12.82 3.44 -4.17
CA VAL A 576 13.22 4.59 -3.35
C VAL A 576 13.67 4.13 -1.96
N GLU A 577 12.80 3.41 -1.24
CA GLU A 577 13.04 3.03 0.17
C GLU A 577 14.14 1.99 0.35
N GLY A 578 14.26 1.04 -0.58
CA GLY A 578 15.17 -0.11 -0.48
C GLY A 578 16.10 -0.32 -1.68
N GLY A 579 16.05 0.56 -2.69
CA GLY A 579 16.95 0.53 -3.84
C GLY A 579 16.74 -0.67 -4.77
N VAL A 580 17.71 -0.85 -5.66
CA VAL A 580 17.80 -2.03 -6.54
C VAL A 580 17.86 -3.33 -5.72
N ALA A 581 18.38 -3.31 -4.49
CA ALA A 581 18.37 -4.46 -3.59
C ALA A 581 16.93 -4.93 -3.26
N ALA A 582 16.11 -4.09 -2.64
CA ALA A 582 14.73 -4.46 -2.29
C ALA A 582 13.88 -4.80 -3.53
N PHE A 583 14.02 -4.02 -4.60
CA PHE A 583 13.34 -4.29 -5.87
C PHE A 583 13.71 -5.66 -6.47
N SER A 584 14.99 -6.04 -6.43
CA SER A 584 15.45 -7.36 -6.91
C SER A 584 14.94 -8.50 -6.02
N LEU A 585 14.87 -8.30 -4.70
CA LEU A 585 14.33 -9.28 -3.76
C LEU A 585 12.82 -9.50 -3.98
N LEU A 586 12.06 -8.42 -4.23
CA LEU A 586 10.64 -8.48 -4.60
C LEU A 586 10.41 -9.27 -5.89
N LEU A 587 11.18 -8.99 -6.95
CA LEU A 587 11.10 -9.74 -8.21
C LEU A 587 11.51 -11.21 -8.05
N LEU A 588 12.50 -11.50 -7.21
CA LEU A 588 12.91 -12.87 -6.90
C LEU A 588 11.82 -13.65 -6.16
N GLU A 589 11.10 -13.02 -5.22
CA GLU A 589 10.00 -13.66 -4.50
C GLU A 589 8.79 -13.93 -5.40
N ILE A 590 8.46 -13.00 -6.31
CA ILE A 590 7.47 -13.21 -7.38
C ILE A 590 7.88 -14.40 -8.28
N LEU A 591 9.15 -14.51 -8.63
CA LEU A 591 9.69 -15.62 -9.44
C LEU A 591 9.61 -16.96 -8.70
N LEU A 592 10.05 -17.04 -7.44
CA LEU A 592 10.00 -18.27 -6.64
C LEU A 592 8.55 -18.72 -6.40
N THR A 593 7.63 -17.78 -6.11
CA THR A 593 6.19 -18.04 -6.03
C THR A 593 5.64 -18.60 -7.35
N THR A 594 6.02 -18.00 -8.49
CA THR A 594 5.61 -18.47 -9.82
C THR A 594 6.13 -19.87 -10.12
N LEU A 595 7.38 -20.19 -9.76
CA LEU A 595 7.97 -21.51 -9.92
C LEU A 595 7.28 -22.56 -9.04
N ALA A 596 6.87 -22.21 -7.82
CA ALA A 596 6.04 -23.06 -6.96
C ALA A 596 4.66 -23.34 -7.58
N ILE A 597 3.96 -22.31 -8.07
CA ILE A 597 2.67 -22.45 -8.80
C ILE A 597 2.84 -23.40 -10.00
N VAL A 598 3.89 -23.22 -10.80
CA VAL A 598 4.19 -24.09 -11.96
C VAL A 598 4.48 -25.54 -11.52
N ARG A 599 5.11 -25.77 -10.36
CA ARG A 599 5.30 -27.11 -9.80
C ARG A 599 3.96 -27.73 -9.39
N LEU A 600 3.11 -27.02 -8.65
CA LEU A 600 1.79 -27.52 -8.23
C LEU A 600 0.91 -27.92 -9.44
N TYR A 601 0.89 -27.10 -10.50
CA TYR A 601 0.22 -27.45 -11.76
C TYR A 601 0.84 -28.64 -12.52
N ARG A 602 2.13 -28.93 -12.33
CA ARG A 602 2.80 -30.10 -12.94
C ARG A 602 2.52 -31.39 -12.14
N THR A 603 2.44 -31.29 -10.82
CA THR A 603 2.15 -32.43 -9.93
C THR A 603 0.72 -32.94 -10.09
N GLY A 604 -0.27 -32.05 -10.19
CA GLY A 604 -1.67 -32.47 -10.23
C GLY A 604 -2.26 -32.80 -8.85
N GLY A 605 -3.45 -33.41 -8.81
CA GLY A 605 -4.24 -33.65 -7.59
C GLY A 605 -5.17 -32.47 -7.20
N PRO A 606 -6.24 -32.68 -6.42
CA PRO A 606 -7.25 -31.65 -6.13
C PRO A 606 -6.69 -30.42 -5.41
N VAL A 607 -6.00 -30.63 -4.28
CA VAL A 607 -5.44 -29.57 -3.42
C VAL A 607 -4.40 -28.74 -4.16
N ASN A 608 -3.46 -29.40 -4.84
CA ASN A 608 -2.38 -28.71 -5.55
C ASN A 608 -2.92 -27.87 -6.73
N ASN A 609 -3.97 -28.33 -7.44
CA ASN A 609 -4.60 -27.50 -8.49
C ASN A 609 -5.37 -26.31 -7.89
N ALA A 610 -6.08 -26.48 -6.78
CA ALA A 610 -6.76 -25.39 -6.10
C ALA A 610 -5.77 -24.31 -5.62
N LEU A 611 -4.66 -24.72 -4.99
CA LEU A 611 -3.55 -23.83 -4.60
C LEU A 611 -2.88 -23.17 -5.80
N ALA A 612 -2.63 -23.89 -6.89
CA ALA A 612 -2.01 -23.32 -8.08
C ALA A 612 -2.90 -22.24 -8.72
N ILE A 613 -4.22 -22.43 -8.74
CA ILE A 613 -5.20 -21.48 -9.28
C ILE A 613 -5.34 -20.26 -8.38
N ALA A 614 -5.55 -20.47 -7.07
CA ALA A 614 -5.59 -19.39 -6.09
C ALA A 614 -4.29 -18.57 -6.12
N GLY A 615 -3.13 -19.22 -6.12
CA GLY A 615 -1.83 -18.57 -6.25
C GLY A 615 -1.64 -17.84 -7.58
N THR A 616 -2.14 -18.37 -8.71
CA THR A 616 -2.08 -17.68 -10.00
C THR A 616 -2.89 -16.38 -9.96
N PHE A 617 -4.15 -16.46 -9.52
CA PHE A 617 -5.03 -15.30 -9.43
C PHE A 617 -4.52 -14.28 -8.41
N GLY A 618 -4.16 -14.74 -7.22
CA GLY A 618 -3.65 -13.92 -6.13
C GLY A 618 -2.38 -13.17 -6.54
N LEU A 619 -1.34 -13.88 -6.99
CA LEU A 619 -0.07 -13.26 -7.40
C LEU A 619 -0.25 -12.28 -8.57
N THR A 620 -1.05 -12.61 -9.58
CA THR A 620 -1.28 -11.71 -10.72
C THR A 620 -2.13 -10.49 -10.34
N SER A 621 -3.14 -10.65 -9.46
CA SER A 621 -3.94 -9.53 -8.96
C SER A 621 -3.12 -8.56 -8.12
N GLN A 622 -2.24 -9.06 -7.23
CA GLN A 622 -1.38 -8.18 -6.43
C GLN A 622 -0.24 -7.56 -7.26
N PHE A 623 0.30 -8.27 -8.25
CA PHE A 623 1.29 -7.71 -9.18
C PHE A 623 0.70 -6.53 -9.97
N ILE A 624 -0.48 -6.70 -10.57
CA ILE A 624 -1.14 -5.66 -11.38
C ILE A 624 -1.68 -4.55 -10.47
N GLY A 625 -2.25 -4.89 -9.32
CA GLY A 625 -2.69 -3.92 -8.31
C GLY A 625 -1.54 -3.05 -7.82
N GLY A 626 -0.37 -3.64 -7.53
CA GLY A 626 0.84 -2.95 -7.07
C GLY A 626 1.49 -2.02 -8.10
N MET A 627 1.06 -2.04 -9.38
CA MET A 627 1.44 -1.00 -10.36
C MET A 627 0.65 0.31 -10.13
N PHE A 628 -0.43 0.25 -9.35
CA PHE A 628 -1.40 1.33 -9.12
C PHE A 628 -1.86 1.41 -7.65
N ASP A 629 -1.10 0.84 -6.72
CA ASP A 629 -1.39 0.88 -5.28
C ASP A 629 -0.12 0.57 -4.46
N PHE A 630 -0.13 0.95 -3.19
CA PHE A 630 0.88 0.60 -2.19
C PHE A 630 0.41 -0.55 -1.27
N GLY A 631 -0.64 -1.26 -1.68
CA GLY A 631 -1.49 -2.05 -0.79
C GLY A 631 -0.82 -3.17 0.00
N LEU A 632 0.38 -3.63 -0.36
CA LEU A 632 1.13 -4.63 0.44
C LEU A 632 1.89 -4.02 1.64
N TYR A 633 1.87 -2.69 1.81
CA TYR A 633 2.29 -2.03 3.05
C TYR A 633 1.19 -2.03 4.14
N ILE A 634 -0.06 -2.35 3.79
CA ILE A 634 -1.16 -2.50 4.76
C ILE A 634 -1.07 -3.88 5.43
N PRO A 635 -1.02 -4.00 6.77
CA PRO A 635 -0.72 -5.27 7.43
C PRO A 635 -1.67 -6.43 7.09
N SER A 636 -2.99 -6.20 7.00
CA SER A 636 -3.95 -7.24 6.55
C SER A 636 -3.61 -7.81 5.17
N ASN A 637 -3.29 -6.95 4.20
CA ASN A 637 -2.91 -7.34 2.84
C ASN A 637 -1.54 -8.05 2.83
N ALA A 638 -0.55 -7.47 3.53
CA ALA A 638 0.80 -8.00 3.66
C ALA A 638 0.78 -9.43 4.21
N MET A 639 0.08 -9.62 5.34
CA MET A 639 -0.03 -10.91 6.01
C MET A 639 -0.81 -11.94 5.17
N LEU A 640 -1.90 -11.55 4.50
CA LEU A 640 -2.67 -12.48 3.67
C LEU A 640 -1.89 -12.90 2.41
N MET A 641 -1.19 -11.97 1.77
CA MET A 641 -0.30 -12.27 0.65
C MET A 641 0.86 -13.18 1.09
N ALA A 642 1.51 -12.87 2.21
CA ALA A 642 2.56 -13.69 2.80
C ALA A 642 2.08 -15.10 3.18
N ALA A 643 0.88 -15.23 3.76
CA ALA A 643 0.29 -16.53 4.07
C ALA A 643 0.01 -17.36 2.80
N MET A 644 -0.57 -16.74 1.78
CA MET A 644 -0.90 -17.41 0.51
C MET A 644 0.36 -17.87 -0.24
N CYS A 645 1.38 -17.01 -0.37
CA CYS A 645 2.67 -17.40 -0.95
C CYS A 645 3.35 -18.48 -0.12
N GLY A 646 3.36 -18.34 1.21
CA GLY A 646 3.87 -19.33 2.15
C GLY A 646 3.26 -20.72 1.94
N ILE A 647 1.93 -20.83 1.89
CA ILE A 647 1.23 -22.12 1.64
C ILE A 647 1.62 -22.71 0.28
N VAL A 648 1.57 -21.91 -0.77
CA VAL A 648 1.86 -22.33 -2.16
C VAL A 648 3.28 -22.87 -2.27
N ILE A 649 4.25 -22.14 -1.71
CA ILE A 649 5.67 -22.49 -1.76
C ILE A 649 5.96 -23.66 -0.80
N GLY A 650 5.36 -23.69 0.38
CA GLY A 650 5.48 -24.79 1.35
C GLY A 650 4.98 -26.14 0.81
N ARG A 651 3.79 -26.19 0.20
CA ARG A 651 3.30 -27.42 -0.48
C ARG A 651 4.20 -27.81 -1.64
N ALA A 652 4.68 -26.85 -2.44
CA ALA A 652 5.59 -27.11 -3.55
C ALA A 652 6.97 -27.63 -3.08
N ALA A 653 7.47 -27.15 -1.94
CA ALA A 653 8.70 -27.57 -1.30
C ALA A 653 8.58 -29.00 -0.73
N LEU A 654 7.50 -29.30 0.02
CA LEU A 654 7.22 -30.67 0.50
C LEU A 654 7.17 -31.69 -0.65
N LEU A 655 6.58 -31.30 -1.78
CA LEU A 655 6.55 -32.08 -3.02
C LEU A 655 7.93 -32.30 -3.68
N SER A 656 9.02 -31.70 -3.18
CA SER A 656 10.40 -32.04 -3.59
C SER A 656 11.04 -33.14 -2.74
N VAL A 657 10.46 -33.43 -1.56
CA VAL A 657 10.90 -34.47 -0.62
C VAL A 657 10.02 -35.72 -0.74
N TRP A 658 8.70 -35.52 -0.77
CA TRP A 658 7.70 -36.60 -0.86
C TRP A 658 7.00 -36.63 -2.23
N PRO A 659 6.82 -37.82 -2.85
CA PRO A 659 5.86 -38.01 -3.94
C PRO A 659 4.45 -37.61 -3.51
N ALA A 660 3.66 -37.06 -4.44
CA ALA A 660 2.30 -36.59 -4.16
C ALA A 660 1.40 -37.69 -3.55
N GLU A 661 1.49 -38.91 -4.06
CA GLU A 661 0.78 -40.10 -3.55
C GLU A 661 1.04 -40.35 -2.05
N SER A 662 2.26 -40.07 -1.57
CA SER A 662 2.61 -40.23 -0.15
C SER A 662 2.13 -39.08 0.73
N LEU A 663 2.05 -37.85 0.19
CA LEU A 663 1.43 -36.71 0.87
C LEU A 663 -0.09 -36.90 0.95
N ASP A 664 -0.74 -37.31 -0.13
CA ASP A 664 -2.17 -37.61 -0.17
C ASP A 664 -2.51 -38.81 0.75
N ALA A 665 -1.60 -39.80 0.90
CA ALA A 665 -1.74 -40.87 1.87
C ALA A 665 -1.65 -40.38 3.33
N ILE A 666 -0.72 -39.46 3.65
CA ILE A 666 -0.61 -38.83 4.99
C ILE A 666 -1.83 -37.94 5.28
N ASP A 667 -2.27 -37.14 4.31
CA ASP A 667 -3.49 -36.33 4.35
C ASP A 667 -4.74 -37.22 4.53
N SER A 668 -4.71 -38.48 4.11
CA SER A 668 -5.81 -39.44 4.33
C SER A 668 -5.78 -40.14 5.69
N SER A 669 -4.61 -40.62 6.14
CA SER A 669 -4.52 -41.40 7.39
C SER A 669 -4.78 -40.56 8.63
N THR A 670 -4.42 -39.27 8.59
CA THR A 670 -4.74 -38.28 9.62
C THR A 670 -6.23 -38.02 9.77
N SER A 671 -7.03 -38.17 8.71
CA SER A 671 -8.50 -38.05 8.79
C SER A 671 -9.18 -39.20 9.55
N THR A 672 -8.49 -40.34 9.70
CA THR A 672 -8.97 -41.56 10.36
C THR A 672 -8.30 -41.83 11.73
N ALA A 673 -7.49 -40.90 12.23
CA ALA A 673 -6.54 -41.17 13.31
C ALA A 673 -7.13 -41.16 14.74
N SER A 674 -7.97 -42.14 15.08
CA SER A 674 -8.17 -42.55 16.48
C SER A 674 -7.06 -43.51 16.98
N GLY A 675 -6.04 -43.77 16.15
CA GLY A 675 -4.90 -44.62 16.48
C GLY A 675 -3.67 -44.25 15.64
N TYR A 676 -2.56 -43.94 16.30
CA TYR A 676 -1.34 -43.44 15.66
C TYR A 676 -0.41 -44.60 15.26
N GLN A 677 -0.48 -45.05 14.00
CA GLN A 677 0.53 -45.92 13.40
C GLN A 677 1.00 -45.35 12.06
N ALA A 678 2.23 -44.85 12.03
CA ALA A 678 2.85 -44.33 10.81
C ALA A 678 3.10 -45.47 9.80
N PRO A 679 2.85 -45.26 8.49
CA PRO A 679 3.05 -46.29 7.48
C PRO A 679 4.53 -46.63 7.32
N SER A 680 4.92 -47.86 7.69
CA SER A 680 6.33 -48.26 7.68
C SER A 680 6.87 -48.41 6.25
N MET A 681 8.04 -47.82 5.97
CA MET A 681 8.73 -47.88 4.66
C MET A 681 9.35 -49.26 4.33
N ARG A 682 8.73 -50.37 4.78
CA ARG A 682 9.08 -51.74 4.33
C ARG A 682 8.34 -52.14 3.05
N ALA A 683 7.07 -51.74 2.89
CA ALA A 683 6.25 -52.17 1.75
C ALA A 683 6.81 -51.71 0.39
N SER A 684 7.33 -50.48 0.31
CA SER A 684 7.85 -49.88 -0.93
C SER A 684 9.21 -50.40 -1.38
N ARG A 685 9.88 -51.30 -0.62
CA ARG A 685 11.16 -51.93 -1.03
C ARG A 685 11.02 -53.30 -1.68
N GLN A 686 9.84 -53.94 -1.66
CA GLN A 686 9.65 -55.27 -2.25
C GLN A 686 9.33 -55.28 -3.75
N ALA A 687 9.18 -54.11 -4.39
CA ALA A 687 8.82 -53.97 -5.81
C ALA A 687 10.01 -53.94 -6.79
N LEU A 688 11.23 -54.22 -6.34
CA LEU A 688 12.46 -54.18 -7.15
C LEU A 688 13.26 -55.47 -6.94
N SER A 689 13.10 -56.41 -7.87
CA SER A 689 14.01 -57.55 -8.08
C SER A 689 14.83 -57.32 -9.34
N PRO A 690 16.13 -57.58 -9.29
CA PRO A 690 16.68 -58.64 -10.14
C PRO A 690 17.39 -59.72 -9.31
N ALA A 691 17.59 -60.89 -9.91
CA ALA A 691 18.27 -62.02 -9.27
C ALA A 691 19.80 -61.89 -9.38
N LEU A 692 20.53 -62.51 -8.44
CA LEU A 692 21.62 -63.48 -8.71
C LEU A 692 22.28 -64.00 -7.41
N HIS A 693 22.66 -65.28 -7.46
CA HIS A 693 23.65 -66.01 -6.63
C HIS A 693 23.35 -66.42 -5.17
N ASP A 694 23.87 -67.61 -4.86
CA ASP A 694 24.21 -68.22 -3.56
C ASP A 694 25.15 -67.29 -2.74
N ASP A 695 25.33 -67.43 -1.42
CA ASP A 695 25.90 -68.62 -0.76
C ASP A 695 25.47 -68.82 0.72
N THR A 696 26.12 -69.77 1.41
CA THR A 696 25.60 -70.53 2.54
C THR A 696 26.14 -70.13 3.95
N GLN A 697 25.52 -70.73 4.98
CA GLN A 697 26.12 -71.19 6.26
C GLN A 697 26.11 -70.37 7.58
N THR A 698 26.27 -71.18 8.66
CA THR A 698 26.57 -70.91 10.10
C THR A 698 25.61 -70.13 11.00
N LEU A 699 24.68 -70.90 11.58
CA LEU A 699 24.63 -71.25 13.02
C LEU A 699 24.96 -70.23 14.15
N ALA A 700 23.99 -70.14 15.06
CA ALA A 700 24.10 -70.10 16.54
C ALA A 700 24.88 -68.96 17.25
N GLY A 701 24.17 -68.21 18.12
CA GLY A 701 24.77 -67.28 19.08
C GLY A 701 23.76 -66.68 20.09
N GLU A 702 23.96 -67.01 21.37
CA GLU A 702 23.40 -66.44 22.62
C GLU A 702 22.08 -65.64 22.65
N ALA A 703 21.16 -66.06 23.52
CA ALA A 703 20.08 -65.22 24.01
C ALA A 703 20.53 -64.41 25.25
N LYS A 704 20.64 -63.08 25.14
CA LYS A 704 20.86 -62.15 26.26
C LYS A 704 20.03 -60.87 26.12
N SER A 705 19.52 -60.38 27.25
CA SER A 705 19.04 -59.00 27.50
C SER A 705 18.17 -58.37 26.40
N ARG A 706 16.87 -58.69 26.40
CA ARG A 706 15.87 -57.93 25.61
C ARG A 706 15.52 -56.59 26.28
N ARG A 707 16.53 -55.74 26.53
CA ARG A 707 16.28 -54.32 26.81
C ARG A 707 15.47 -53.75 25.65
N VAL A 708 14.31 -53.16 25.95
CA VAL A 708 13.59 -52.33 24.98
C VAL A 708 14.36 -51.04 24.82
N THR A 709 15.38 -51.06 23.96
CA THR A 709 15.93 -49.84 23.40
C THR A 709 14.80 -49.15 22.65
N LYS A 710 14.29 -48.03 23.19
CA LYS A 710 13.62 -47.03 22.37
C LYS A 710 14.59 -46.73 21.23
N SER A 711 14.29 -47.17 20.02
CA SER A 711 15.08 -46.82 18.84
C SER A 711 14.94 -45.31 18.68
N ARG A 712 16.00 -44.59 19.06
CA ARG A 712 16.10 -43.14 18.91
C ARG A 712 16.02 -42.87 17.42
N ARG A 713 14.82 -42.52 16.92
CA ARG A 713 14.60 -42.27 15.51
C ARG A 713 15.54 -41.14 15.12
N SER A 714 16.41 -41.41 14.16
CA SER A 714 17.20 -40.34 13.55
C SER A 714 16.20 -39.39 12.88
N PRO A 715 16.15 -38.09 13.25
CA PRO A 715 15.17 -37.18 12.68
C PRO A 715 15.37 -37.11 11.16
N MET A 716 14.28 -36.97 10.39
CA MET A 716 14.31 -37.26 8.96
C MET A 716 15.08 -36.20 8.15
N GLN A 717 16.40 -36.38 8.07
CA GLN A 717 17.31 -35.48 7.35
C GLN A 717 17.07 -35.56 5.84
N VAL A 718 16.58 -34.45 5.28
CA VAL A 718 16.38 -34.27 3.84
C VAL A 718 17.73 -34.00 3.18
N THR A 719 18.36 -35.04 2.61
CA THR A 719 19.70 -34.96 2.01
C THR A 719 19.72 -34.45 0.56
N ARG A 720 18.56 -34.09 -0.02
CA ARG A 720 18.45 -33.51 -1.36
C ARG A 720 17.76 -32.15 -1.31
N SER A 721 18.51 -31.10 -1.61
CA SER A 721 17.97 -29.78 -1.89
C SER A 721 17.33 -29.73 -3.29
N SER A 722 16.44 -28.77 -3.48
CA SER A 722 15.88 -28.38 -4.77
C SER A 722 15.71 -26.86 -4.84
N LEU A 723 15.48 -26.31 -6.03
CA LEU A 723 15.27 -24.87 -6.25
C LEU A 723 14.16 -24.24 -5.38
N LEU A 724 13.22 -25.05 -4.88
CA LEU A 724 12.08 -24.60 -4.08
C LEU A 724 12.15 -25.03 -2.60
N GLY A 725 13.15 -25.83 -2.21
CA GLY A 725 13.25 -26.38 -0.86
C GLY A 725 14.65 -26.89 -0.55
N LEU A 726 15.29 -26.29 0.45
CA LEU A 726 16.62 -26.60 0.92
C LEU A 726 16.52 -27.51 2.16
N GLY A 727 17.13 -28.70 2.09
CA GLY A 727 17.29 -29.54 3.28
C GLY A 727 18.30 -28.89 4.24
N ALA A 728 17.94 -28.75 5.51
CA ALA A 728 18.77 -28.08 6.52
C ALA A 728 18.89 -28.93 7.80
N PRO A 729 19.94 -28.75 8.62
CA PRO A 729 19.99 -29.28 9.98
C PRO A 729 18.90 -28.65 10.85
N THR A 730 18.31 -29.41 11.80
CA THR A 730 17.31 -28.89 12.74
C THR A 730 17.77 -27.62 13.45
N SER A 731 19.04 -27.56 13.86
CA SER A 731 19.65 -26.40 14.51
C SER A 731 19.59 -25.13 13.67
N VAL A 732 19.77 -25.21 12.35
CA VAL A 732 19.69 -24.06 11.45
C VAL A 732 18.24 -23.57 11.33
N VAL A 733 17.28 -24.48 11.19
CA VAL A 733 15.85 -24.11 11.11
C VAL A 733 15.37 -23.50 12.43
N THR A 734 15.76 -24.09 13.56
CA THR A 734 15.50 -23.56 14.91
C THR A 734 16.14 -22.18 15.11
N LEU A 735 17.37 -21.95 14.63
CA LEU A 735 18.04 -20.64 14.73
C LEU A 735 17.33 -19.57 13.89
N LEU A 736 16.96 -19.87 12.65
CA LEU A 736 16.22 -18.92 11.80
C LEU A 736 14.87 -18.51 12.42
N ILE A 737 14.15 -19.46 13.00
CA ILE A 737 12.86 -19.21 13.66
C ILE A 737 13.05 -18.51 15.01
N GLY A 738 14.11 -18.82 15.74
CA GLY A 738 14.48 -18.10 16.97
C GLY A 738 14.85 -16.64 16.71
N PHE A 739 15.60 -16.35 15.64
CA PHE A 739 15.89 -14.98 15.20
C PHE A 739 14.61 -14.23 14.79
N LEU A 740 13.73 -14.89 14.03
CA LEU A 740 12.45 -14.32 13.61
C LEU A 740 11.50 -14.05 14.80
N LEU A 741 11.49 -14.93 15.80
CA LEU A 741 10.79 -14.73 17.07
C LEU A 741 11.35 -13.52 17.83
N LEU A 742 12.68 -13.40 17.93
CA LEU A 742 13.33 -12.25 18.58
C LEU A 742 13.00 -10.94 17.84
N GLY A 743 12.97 -10.96 16.50
CA GLY A 743 12.49 -9.84 15.67
C GLY A 743 11.02 -9.50 15.92
N CYS A 744 10.15 -10.48 16.12
CA CYS A 744 8.75 -10.26 16.50
C CYS A 744 8.61 -9.63 17.89
N LEU A 745 9.43 -10.06 18.87
CA LEU A 745 9.47 -9.44 20.20
C LEU A 745 10.01 -8.00 20.15
N PHE A 746 11.08 -7.75 19.40
CA PHE A 746 11.64 -6.40 19.23
C PHE A 746 10.64 -5.46 18.54
N GLY A 747 10.05 -5.89 17.41
CA GLY A 747 9.03 -5.11 16.71
C GLY A 747 7.75 -4.92 17.53
N SER A 748 7.39 -5.85 18.43
CA SER A 748 6.35 -5.63 19.43
C SER A 748 6.72 -4.49 20.40
N LEU A 749 7.96 -4.40 20.86
CA LEU A 749 8.39 -3.27 21.71
C LEU A 749 8.37 -1.93 20.96
N GLU A 750 8.82 -1.89 19.70
CA GLU A 750 8.75 -0.68 18.88
C GLU A 750 7.30 -0.26 18.57
N MET A 751 6.42 -1.20 18.24
CA MET A 751 5.00 -0.92 17.98
C MET A 751 4.25 -0.47 19.24
N ASN A 752 4.63 -0.94 20.43
CA ASN A 752 4.11 -0.42 21.70
C ASN A 752 4.48 1.07 21.87
N LYS A 753 5.76 1.45 21.65
CA LYS A 753 6.20 2.85 21.67
C LYS A 753 5.43 3.71 20.64
N ALA A 754 5.40 3.27 19.38
CA ALA A 754 4.69 3.97 18.31
C ALA A 754 3.19 4.13 18.62
N SER A 755 2.55 3.14 19.25
CA SER A 755 1.13 3.23 19.64
C SER A 755 0.84 4.29 20.70
N ARG A 756 1.83 4.64 21.54
CA ARG A 756 1.71 5.72 22.54
C ARG A 756 1.81 7.09 21.89
N ILE A 757 2.75 7.27 20.97
CA ILE A 757 2.85 8.47 20.13
C ILE A 757 1.56 8.65 19.33
N GLN A 758 1.13 7.64 18.57
CA GLN A 758 -0.11 7.68 17.78
C GLN A 758 -1.38 7.91 18.63
N ALA A 759 -1.38 7.55 19.91
CA ALA A 759 -2.46 7.90 20.83
C ALA A 759 -2.38 9.39 21.26
N ALA A 760 -1.18 9.89 21.53
CA ALA A 760 -0.94 11.29 21.90
C ALA A 760 -1.25 12.27 20.76
N GLU A 761 -0.80 12.00 19.53
CA GLU A 761 -1.07 12.81 18.33
C GLU A 761 -2.57 12.99 18.08
N ARG A 762 -3.34 11.88 18.18
CA ARG A 762 -4.81 11.89 18.02
C ARG A 762 -5.52 12.70 19.11
N ASN A 763 -4.93 12.81 20.30
CA ASN A 763 -5.47 13.66 21.38
C ASN A 763 -5.09 15.14 21.17
N ALA A 764 -3.91 15.41 20.58
CA ALA A 764 -3.47 16.77 20.26
C ALA A 764 -4.38 17.43 19.21
N GLY A 765 -4.69 16.75 18.10
CA GLY A 765 -5.67 17.20 17.11
C GLY A 765 -5.36 18.56 16.48
N LEU A 766 -4.15 18.71 15.93
CA LEU A 766 -3.57 19.98 15.44
C LEU A 766 -4.45 20.71 14.40
N GLU A 767 -5.12 19.99 13.51
CA GLU A 767 -5.96 20.55 12.42
C GLU A 767 -7.13 21.43 12.93
N GLN A 768 -7.46 21.38 14.23
CA GLN A 768 -8.54 22.15 14.86
C GLN A 768 -8.04 23.31 15.74
N LEU A 769 -6.73 23.60 15.78
CA LEU A 769 -6.13 24.49 16.79
C LEU A 769 -5.89 25.95 16.37
N SER A 770 -6.12 26.32 15.11
CA SER A 770 -5.83 27.68 14.61
C SER A 770 -6.67 28.82 15.24
N LEU A 771 -7.65 28.47 16.08
CA LEU A 771 -8.58 29.40 16.75
C LEU A 771 -8.65 29.19 18.28
N GLU A 772 -7.89 28.25 18.85
CA GLU A 772 -7.93 28.01 20.30
C GLU A 772 -7.06 29.03 21.04
N SER A 773 -7.70 29.85 21.90
CA SER A 773 -7.05 30.95 22.61
C SER A 773 -6.82 30.67 24.10
N ARG A 774 -7.10 29.45 24.60
CA ARG A 774 -6.95 29.07 26.01
C ARG A 774 -5.66 28.26 26.24
N PRO A 775 -4.66 28.78 26.99
CA PRO A 775 -3.41 28.06 27.26
C PRO A 775 -3.62 26.69 27.90
N GLU A 776 -4.60 26.56 28.81
CA GLU A 776 -4.94 25.31 29.51
C GLU A 776 -5.35 24.19 28.54
N VAL A 777 -6.11 24.50 27.49
CA VAL A 777 -6.58 23.52 26.51
C VAL A 777 -5.42 23.02 25.65
N LEU A 778 -4.53 23.92 25.25
CA LEU A 778 -3.32 23.60 24.49
C LEU A 778 -2.31 22.82 25.34
N ALA A 779 -2.16 23.15 26.61
CA ALA A 779 -1.34 22.39 27.57
C ALA A 779 -1.89 20.97 27.78
N ALA A 780 -3.21 20.81 27.95
CA ALA A 780 -3.86 19.50 28.06
C ALA A 780 -3.70 18.65 26.78
N LYS A 781 -3.61 19.27 25.62
CA LYS A 781 -3.31 18.62 24.33
C LYS A 781 -1.82 18.28 24.15
N ALA A 782 -0.90 19.04 24.75
CA ALA A 782 0.53 18.78 24.71
C ALA A 782 1.01 17.71 25.71
N ALA A 783 0.39 17.63 26.89
CA ALA A 783 0.79 16.71 27.96
C ALA A 783 0.89 15.21 27.54
N PRO A 784 0.01 14.67 26.67
CA PRO A 784 0.17 13.32 26.12
C PRO A 784 1.47 13.13 25.33
N LEU A 785 1.86 14.09 24.49
CA LEU A 785 3.11 14.03 23.71
C LEU A 785 4.33 14.19 24.61
N GLN A 786 4.30 15.14 25.55
CA GLN A 786 5.34 15.31 26.58
C GLN A 786 5.57 14.03 27.42
N THR A 787 4.51 13.27 27.70
CA THR A 787 4.58 12.01 28.44
C THR A 787 5.05 10.84 27.57
N ALA A 788 4.75 10.84 26.27
CA ALA A 788 5.09 9.75 25.35
C ALA A 788 6.52 9.85 24.77
N LEU A 789 6.98 11.06 24.44
CA LEU A 789 8.29 11.30 23.81
C LEU A 789 9.50 10.74 24.60
N PRO A 790 9.59 10.80 25.94
CA PRO A 790 10.69 10.17 26.68
C PRO A 790 10.83 8.65 26.46
N LEU A 791 9.76 7.97 26.02
CA LEU A 791 9.78 6.54 25.69
C LEU A 791 10.14 6.26 24.22
N ARG A 792 10.11 7.30 23.37
CA ARG A 792 10.44 7.27 21.94
C ARG A 792 11.07 8.60 21.50
N TRP A 793 12.22 8.91 22.07
CA TRP A 793 12.93 10.18 21.88
C TRP A 793 13.42 10.40 20.45
N ASP A 794 13.47 9.36 19.62
CA ASP A 794 13.92 9.43 18.23
C ASP A 794 12.75 9.57 17.22
N ASP A 795 11.61 10.07 17.69
CA ASP A 795 10.43 10.38 16.88
C ASP A 795 10.40 11.89 16.52
N ALA A 796 11.04 12.23 15.40
CA ALA A 796 11.16 13.62 14.93
C ALA A 796 9.82 14.31 14.67
N GLU A 797 8.83 13.57 14.16
CA GLU A 797 7.52 14.12 13.82
C GLU A 797 6.71 14.43 15.08
N ALA A 798 6.76 13.57 16.10
CA ALA A 798 6.19 13.87 17.41
C ALA A 798 6.90 15.05 18.11
N HIS A 799 8.21 15.22 17.92
CA HIS A 799 8.94 16.40 18.39
C HIS A 799 8.50 17.69 17.67
N ARG A 800 8.32 17.68 16.35
CA ARG A 800 7.74 18.80 15.57
C ARG A 800 6.36 19.18 16.11
N GLN A 801 5.46 18.21 16.24
CA GLN A 801 4.10 18.44 16.73
C GLN A 801 4.07 19.02 18.16
N LEU A 802 4.94 18.57 19.05
CA LEU A 802 5.06 19.16 20.38
C LEU A 802 5.58 20.61 20.34
N ALA A 803 6.57 20.90 19.49
CA ALA A 803 7.06 22.27 19.30
C ALA A 803 5.96 23.21 18.79
N GLU A 804 5.13 22.78 17.83
CA GLU A 804 3.97 23.55 17.35
C GLU A 804 2.96 23.82 18.46
N LEU A 805 2.62 22.82 19.30
CA LEU A 805 1.73 23.02 20.45
C LEU A 805 2.30 23.99 21.49
N LEU A 806 3.62 24.06 21.63
CA LEU A 806 4.30 25.01 22.51
C LEU A 806 4.29 26.43 21.91
N VAL A 807 4.50 26.58 20.60
CA VAL A 807 4.35 27.87 19.89
C VAL A 807 2.91 28.39 19.96
N GLN A 808 1.89 27.52 19.86
CA GLN A 808 0.50 27.94 20.10
C GLN A 808 0.21 28.25 21.57
N GLN A 809 0.84 27.56 22.55
CA GLN A 809 0.72 27.94 23.97
C GLN A 809 1.31 29.32 24.25
N TYR A 810 2.50 29.62 23.71
CA TYR A 810 3.09 30.96 23.72
C TYR A 810 2.11 32.00 23.17
N ARG A 811 1.48 31.71 22.02
CA ARG A 811 0.50 32.61 21.38
C ARG A 811 -0.74 32.84 22.24
N ALA A 812 -1.33 31.76 22.77
CA ALA A 812 -2.52 31.85 23.61
C ALA A 812 -2.25 32.62 24.93
N ALA A 813 -1.09 32.38 25.55
CA ALA A 813 -0.71 33.07 26.78
C ALA A 813 -0.44 34.56 26.53
N THR A 814 0.35 34.88 25.49
CA THR A 814 0.64 36.27 25.10
C THR A 814 -0.62 37.01 24.67
N TYR A 815 -1.56 36.34 23.98
CA TYR A 815 -2.87 36.92 23.63
C TYR A 815 -3.72 37.21 24.88
N HIS A 816 -3.71 36.31 25.88
CA HIS A 816 -4.46 36.48 27.12
C HIS A 816 -3.95 37.70 27.92
N ASP A 817 -2.63 37.85 28.05
CA ASP A 817 -2.02 39.00 28.73
C ASP A 817 -2.29 40.31 27.99
N LEU A 818 -2.15 40.33 26.66
CA LEU A 818 -2.48 41.48 25.82
C LEU A 818 -3.97 41.88 25.89
N LEU A 819 -4.86 40.91 26.12
CA LEU A 819 -6.28 41.15 26.33
C LEU A 819 -6.57 41.72 27.74
N ILE A 820 -5.95 41.18 28.79
CA ILE A 820 -6.08 41.69 30.17
C ILE A 820 -5.53 43.12 30.32
N GLN A 821 -4.54 43.49 29.50
CA GLN A 821 -4.00 44.85 29.45
C GLN A 821 -4.95 45.89 28.80
N GLN A 822 -6.09 45.48 28.23
CA GLN A 822 -7.07 46.42 27.67
C GLN A 822 -7.92 47.10 28.77
N PRO A 823 -8.40 48.34 28.56
CA PRO A 823 -9.30 49.00 29.49
C PRO A 823 -10.58 48.17 29.74
N PRO A 824 -11.15 48.14 30.97
CA PRO A 824 -12.30 47.30 31.29
C PRO A 824 -13.54 47.54 30.39
N GLU A 825 -13.75 48.78 29.96
CA GLU A 825 -14.82 49.17 29.04
C GLU A 825 -14.64 48.52 27.66
N VAL A 826 -13.41 48.54 27.13
CA VAL A 826 -13.02 47.91 25.86
C VAL A 826 -13.10 46.38 25.98
N LEU A 827 -12.70 45.81 27.12
CA LEU A 827 -12.76 44.37 27.35
C LEU A 827 -14.22 43.85 27.40
N ALA A 828 -15.14 44.61 28.00
CA ALA A 828 -16.56 44.29 27.99
C ALA A 828 -17.17 44.40 26.58
N GLU A 829 -16.78 45.42 25.79
CA GLU A 829 -17.21 45.52 24.40
C GLU A 829 -16.66 44.37 23.53
N LEU A 830 -15.37 44.03 23.69
CA LEU A 830 -14.72 42.91 23.00
C LEU A 830 -15.41 41.57 23.31
N GLN A 831 -15.82 41.34 24.56
CA GLN A 831 -16.59 40.15 24.95
C GLN A 831 -17.95 40.11 24.24
N ALA A 832 -18.71 41.21 24.23
CA ALA A 832 -20.00 41.29 23.53
C ALA A 832 -19.88 41.20 22.00
N GLN A 833 -18.74 41.60 21.42
CA GLN A 833 -18.43 41.39 19.99
C GLN A 833 -18.03 39.92 19.71
N LEU A 834 -17.27 39.27 20.60
CA LEU A 834 -16.90 37.84 20.50
C LEU A 834 -18.12 36.92 20.62
N GLU A 835 -19.03 37.18 21.56
CA GLU A 835 -20.28 36.41 21.70
C GLU A 835 -21.11 36.47 20.41
N LYS A 836 -21.34 37.68 19.87
CA LYS A 836 -22.03 37.87 18.58
C LYS A 836 -21.30 37.23 17.40
N ALA A 837 -19.97 37.27 17.36
CA ALA A 837 -19.19 36.63 16.30
C ALA A 837 -19.33 35.10 16.36
N ASN A 838 -19.30 34.51 17.56
CA ASN A 838 -19.50 33.07 17.76
C ASN A 838 -20.93 32.64 17.41
N GLU A 839 -21.94 33.46 17.71
CA GLU A 839 -23.32 33.24 17.25
C GLU A 839 -23.41 33.30 15.71
N ALA A 840 -22.87 34.35 15.07
CA ALA A 840 -22.92 34.53 13.62
C ALA A 840 -22.14 33.46 12.83
N GLN A 841 -21.03 32.94 13.38
CA GLN A 841 -20.27 31.84 12.78
C GLN A 841 -21.08 30.53 12.66
N SER A 842 -22.19 30.38 13.40
CA SER A 842 -23.08 29.22 13.27
C SER A 842 -23.94 29.23 11.98
N GLU A 843 -24.17 30.41 11.36
CA GLU A 843 -24.97 30.54 10.14
C GLU A 843 -24.15 30.97 8.90
N SER A 844 -23.05 31.73 9.08
CA SER A 844 -22.25 32.25 7.96
C SER A 844 -20.77 32.40 8.33
N GLY A 845 -19.98 31.36 8.04
CA GLY A 845 -18.51 31.36 8.22
C GLY A 845 -17.75 32.24 7.22
N LYS A 846 -17.96 33.56 7.27
CA LYS A 846 -17.34 34.57 6.40
C LYS A 846 -16.93 35.88 7.05
N ASP A 847 -17.46 36.21 8.23
CA ASP A 847 -17.13 37.48 8.87
C ASP A 847 -15.76 37.41 9.55
N SER A 848 -14.89 38.37 9.21
CA SER A 848 -13.57 38.51 9.83
C SER A 848 -13.71 38.96 11.28
N PRO A 849 -12.79 38.55 12.19
CA PRO A 849 -12.83 39.03 13.58
C PRO A 849 -12.66 40.56 13.62
N PRO A 850 -13.25 41.23 14.64
CA PRO A 850 -13.10 42.68 14.85
C PRO A 850 -11.64 43.16 14.74
N PRO A 851 -11.36 44.33 14.16
CA PRO A 851 -9.98 44.76 13.85
C PRO A 851 -9.02 44.76 15.04
N LEU A 852 -9.49 45.09 16.25
CA LEU A 852 -8.69 45.03 17.48
C LEU A 852 -8.36 43.59 17.89
N ILE A 853 -9.28 42.64 17.72
CA ILE A 853 -9.02 41.22 17.96
C ILE A 853 -8.00 40.69 16.95
N ALA A 854 -8.12 41.09 15.68
CA ALA A 854 -7.15 40.74 14.64
C ALA A 854 -5.73 41.28 14.95
N ASP A 855 -5.61 42.52 15.45
CA ASP A 855 -4.33 43.10 15.89
C ASP A 855 -3.73 42.33 17.07
N LEU A 856 -4.51 42.11 18.14
CA LEU A 856 -4.03 41.40 19.34
C LEU A 856 -3.65 39.94 19.03
N TRP A 857 -4.39 39.27 18.13
CA TRP A 857 -4.10 37.90 17.68
C TRP A 857 -2.90 37.81 16.72
N LEU A 858 -2.59 38.88 15.98
CA LEU A 858 -1.36 39.01 15.21
C LEU A 858 -0.15 39.26 16.12
N ARG A 859 -0.28 40.20 17.06
CA ARG A 859 0.81 40.62 17.97
C ARG A 859 1.26 39.55 18.95
N SER A 860 0.45 38.53 19.20
CA SER A 860 0.80 37.37 20.02
C SER A 860 1.55 36.26 19.28
N SER A 861 1.76 36.35 17.96
CA SER A 861 2.42 35.28 17.19
C SER A 861 3.96 35.33 17.30
N ALA A 862 4.60 34.16 17.12
CA ALA A 862 6.06 34.07 17.13
C ALA A 862 6.70 34.85 15.95
N HIS A 863 6.16 34.75 14.72
CA HIS A 863 6.61 35.57 13.59
C HIS A 863 6.42 37.10 13.81
N HIS A 864 5.48 37.54 14.65
CA HIS A 864 5.40 38.94 15.03
C HIS A 864 6.55 39.33 15.97
N LEU A 865 6.84 38.51 17.00
CA LEU A 865 7.98 38.72 17.88
C LEU A 865 9.31 38.71 17.10
N PHE A 866 9.47 37.78 16.16
CA PHE A 866 10.60 37.71 15.22
C PHE A 866 10.80 39.03 14.46
N GLY A 867 9.75 39.56 13.83
CA GLY A 867 9.81 40.82 13.09
C GLY A 867 9.97 42.07 13.96
N VAL A 868 9.56 42.01 15.23
CA VAL A 868 9.87 43.05 16.23
C VAL A 868 11.36 43.02 16.58
N ILE A 869 11.92 41.84 16.89
CA ILE A 869 13.34 41.70 17.23
C ILE A 869 14.25 42.14 16.08
N HIS A 870 13.96 41.77 14.83
CA HIS A 870 14.77 42.22 13.69
C HIS A 870 14.71 43.74 13.47
N ARG A 871 13.58 44.39 13.75
CA ARG A 871 13.50 45.86 13.71
C ARG A 871 14.34 46.49 14.82
N LEU A 872 14.24 45.99 16.05
CA LEU A 872 15.05 46.45 17.17
C LEU A 872 16.55 46.25 16.92
N GLN A 873 16.95 45.19 16.18
CA GLN A 873 18.33 44.98 15.74
C GLN A 873 18.79 46.07 14.76
N GLN A 874 17.97 46.41 13.75
CA GLN A 874 18.24 47.50 12.82
C GLN A 874 18.32 48.86 13.54
N GLU A 875 17.51 49.06 14.58
CA GLU A 875 17.51 50.24 15.45
C GLU A 875 18.59 50.20 16.57
N ASN A 876 19.38 49.12 16.65
CA ASN A 876 20.45 48.88 17.64
C ASN A 876 19.99 48.89 19.13
N GLN A 877 18.74 48.51 19.40
CA GLN A 877 18.11 48.51 20.73
C GLN A 877 18.36 47.19 21.50
N THR A 878 19.64 46.91 21.82
CA THR A 878 20.08 45.64 22.42
C THR A 878 19.43 45.31 23.77
N SER A 879 19.14 46.32 24.60
CA SER A 879 18.43 46.14 25.88
C SER A 879 17.03 45.54 25.71
N ASP A 880 16.33 45.97 24.67
CA ASP A 880 14.91 45.73 24.50
C ASP A 880 14.71 44.39 23.80
N ILE A 881 15.63 44.01 22.91
CA ILE A 881 15.78 42.65 22.39
C ILE A 881 15.98 41.66 23.55
N GLU A 882 16.91 41.95 24.46
CA GLU A 882 17.23 41.03 25.55
C GLU A 882 16.07 40.91 26.55
N SER A 883 15.39 42.02 26.84
CA SER A 883 14.15 42.01 27.65
C SER A 883 13.00 41.23 27.00
N LEU A 884 12.95 41.12 25.67
CA LEU A 884 11.98 40.27 24.96
C LEU A 884 12.38 38.79 25.01
N ARG A 885 13.67 38.48 24.89
CA ARG A 885 14.19 37.10 24.98
C ARG A 885 14.03 36.49 26.38
N GLN A 886 14.23 37.30 27.42
CA GLN A 886 14.02 36.92 28.83
C GLN A 886 12.54 37.01 29.27
N GLY A 887 11.60 37.13 28.33
CA GLY A 887 10.17 37.14 28.62
C GLY A 887 9.67 35.79 29.13
N THR A 888 8.85 35.77 30.18
CA THR A 888 8.42 34.53 30.87
C THR A 888 7.80 33.48 29.93
N HIS A 889 6.96 33.90 28.98
CA HIS A 889 6.37 32.97 27.99
C HIS A 889 7.39 32.44 26.98
N VAL A 890 8.50 33.16 26.72
CA VAL A 890 9.59 32.72 25.86
C VAL A 890 10.37 31.60 26.56
N GLU A 891 10.76 31.80 27.82
CA GLU A 891 11.42 30.77 28.63
C GLU A 891 10.53 29.54 28.84
N GLN A 892 9.24 29.75 29.12
CA GLN A 892 8.29 28.67 29.45
C GLN A 892 7.89 27.82 28.22
N TYR A 893 7.78 28.41 27.03
CA TYR A 893 7.22 27.73 25.86
C TYR A 893 8.16 27.69 24.65
N LEU A 894 8.77 28.81 24.26
CA LEU A 894 9.59 28.88 23.04
C LEU A 894 10.95 28.19 23.20
N VAL A 895 11.62 28.34 24.35
CA VAL A 895 12.89 27.65 24.63
C VAL A 895 12.74 26.11 24.58
N PRO A 896 11.70 25.49 25.19
CA PRO A 896 11.39 24.08 24.97
C PRO A 896 11.06 23.72 23.52
N ALA A 897 10.31 24.56 22.79
CA ALA A 897 10.01 24.33 21.37
C ALA A 897 11.28 24.29 20.51
N GLY A 898 12.18 25.27 20.64
CA GLY A 898 13.46 25.31 19.93
C GLY A 898 14.32 24.06 20.17
N ARG A 899 14.37 23.58 21.42
CA ARG A 899 15.06 22.32 21.78
C ARG A 899 14.45 21.09 21.08
N HIS A 900 13.13 20.99 21.02
CA HIS A 900 12.46 19.90 20.31
C HIS A 900 12.66 19.98 18.79
N LEU A 901 12.72 21.18 18.20
CA LEU A 901 13.00 21.37 16.79
C LEU A 901 14.45 21.01 16.41
N LEU A 902 15.44 21.36 17.24
CA LEU A 902 16.82 20.92 17.04
C LEU A 902 16.93 19.38 17.07
N LEU A 903 16.28 18.72 18.03
CA LEU A 903 16.22 17.25 18.07
C LEU A 903 15.56 16.67 16.82
N ALA A 904 14.43 17.22 16.38
CA ALA A 904 13.76 16.79 15.15
C ALA A 904 14.67 16.94 13.92
N ARG A 905 15.41 18.06 13.81
CA ARG A 905 16.41 18.33 12.76
C ARG A 905 17.55 17.29 12.80
N GLU A 906 18.09 16.96 13.96
CA GLU A 906 19.17 15.97 14.09
C GLU A 906 18.71 14.55 13.69
N ILE A 907 17.51 14.16 14.12
CA ILE A 907 16.92 12.84 13.84
C ILE A 907 16.59 12.68 12.35
N ALA A 908 15.76 13.58 11.81
CA ALA A 908 15.20 13.53 10.45
C ALA A 908 15.24 14.92 9.79
N PRO A 909 16.43 15.37 9.32
CA PRO A 909 16.61 16.73 8.81
C PRO A 909 15.86 17.05 7.52
N THR A 910 15.15 16.10 6.92
CA THR A 910 14.39 16.30 5.67
C THR A 910 12.93 16.70 5.89
N ILE A 911 12.48 16.93 7.13
CA ILE A 911 11.14 17.47 7.41
C ILE A 911 11.16 19.00 7.19
N PRO A 912 10.49 19.55 6.15
CA PRO A 912 10.63 20.97 5.80
C PRO A 912 10.04 21.92 6.86
N GLN A 913 8.93 21.53 7.50
CA GLN A 913 8.28 22.33 8.55
C GLN A 913 9.18 22.56 9.77
N VAL A 914 10.12 21.64 10.06
CA VAL A 914 11.08 21.82 11.18
C VAL A 914 12.02 22.98 10.90
N HIS A 915 12.45 23.18 9.66
CA HIS A 915 13.31 24.32 9.30
C HIS A 915 12.53 25.64 9.33
N TYR A 916 11.31 25.68 8.79
CA TYR A 916 10.45 26.87 8.91
C TYR A 916 10.28 27.31 10.38
N LEU A 917 9.98 26.37 11.29
CA LEU A 917 9.82 26.68 12.71
C LEU A 917 11.14 27.06 13.41
N LEU A 918 12.28 26.53 12.96
CA LEU A 918 13.60 27.01 13.42
C LEU A 918 13.87 28.45 12.94
N ALA A 919 13.42 28.82 11.74
CA ALA A 919 13.50 30.20 11.25
C ALA A 919 12.59 31.15 12.05
N GLU A 920 11.33 30.79 12.29
CA GLU A 920 10.38 31.62 13.07
C GLU A 920 10.89 31.91 14.50
N LEU A 921 11.68 31.00 15.09
CA LEU A 921 12.19 31.14 16.46
C LEU A 921 13.63 31.67 16.58
N SER A 922 14.47 31.64 15.54
CA SER A 922 15.92 31.92 15.73
C SER A 922 16.27 33.38 16.05
N ALA A 923 15.44 34.35 15.65
CA ALA A 923 15.60 35.73 16.11
C ALA A 923 15.42 35.85 17.64
N VAL A 924 14.50 35.06 18.20
CA VAL A 924 14.23 34.94 19.63
C VAL A 924 15.31 34.11 20.33
N LEU A 925 15.76 33.02 19.69
CA LEU A 925 16.67 32.02 20.23
C LEU A 925 17.93 31.89 19.34
N PRO A 926 18.98 32.72 19.54
CA PRO A 926 20.16 32.76 18.68
C PRO A 926 20.92 31.43 18.57
N GLU A 927 20.76 30.53 19.54
CA GLU A 927 21.34 29.18 19.54
C GLU A 927 20.78 28.27 18.44
N LEU A 928 19.68 28.66 17.78
CA LEU A 928 19.10 27.94 16.64
C LEU A 928 19.82 28.22 15.31
N GLY A 929 20.72 29.22 15.23
CA GLY A 929 21.45 29.58 14.02
C GLY A 929 20.72 30.62 13.14
N SER A 930 21.14 30.76 11.88
CA SER A 930 20.55 31.73 10.93
C SER A 930 19.14 31.33 10.51
N ASP A 931 18.21 32.29 10.60
CA ASP A 931 16.86 32.23 10.04
C ASP A 931 16.88 31.97 8.52
N GLN A 932 17.65 32.76 7.75
CA GLN A 932 17.70 32.69 6.29
C GLN A 932 18.09 31.30 5.80
N ILE A 933 19.08 30.66 6.43
CA ILE A 933 19.54 29.32 6.03
C ILE A 933 18.47 28.26 6.28
N HIS A 934 17.65 28.41 7.33
CA HIS A 934 16.52 27.53 7.56
C HIS A 934 15.37 27.78 6.56
N LEU A 935 15.15 29.02 6.12
CA LEU A 935 14.23 29.32 5.00
C LEU A 935 14.71 28.70 3.69
N GLU A 936 15.99 28.88 3.33
CA GLU A 936 16.62 28.25 2.16
C GLU A 936 16.48 26.71 2.20
N ARG A 937 16.68 26.09 3.36
CA ARG A 937 16.44 24.64 3.57
C ARG A 937 14.99 24.24 3.39
N THR A 938 14.06 25.08 3.86
CA THR A 938 12.61 24.87 3.67
C THR A 938 12.27 24.87 2.18
N HIS A 939 12.78 25.83 1.41
CA HIS A 939 12.61 25.94 -0.04
C HIS A 939 13.22 24.75 -0.79
N VAL A 940 14.39 24.27 -0.35
CA VAL A 940 15.06 23.10 -0.94
C VAL A 940 14.33 21.79 -0.65
N LEU A 941 13.70 21.65 0.52
CA LEU A 941 12.99 20.42 0.93
C LEU A 941 11.54 20.35 0.45
N ALA A 942 10.88 21.48 0.23
CA ALA A 942 9.50 21.56 -0.25
C ALA A 942 9.31 22.61 -1.36
N PRO A 943 10.05 22.52 -2.49
CA PRO A 943 10.03 23.55 -3.53
C PRO A 943 8.64 23.75 -4.18
N GLY A 944 7.77 22.74 -4.11
CA GLY A 944 6.38 22.83 -4.58
C GLY A 944 5.38 23.40 -3.56
N ASP A 945 5.75 23.63 -2.29
CA ASP A 945 4.81 23.98 -1.23
C ASP A 945 4.52 25.48 -1.12
N ALA A 946 3.42 25.88 -1.77
CA ALA A 946 2.91 27.25 -1.77
C ALA A 946 2.64 27.82 -0.37
N GLU A 947 2.36 26.99 0.65
CA GLU A 947 2.15 27.44 2.01
C GLU A 947 3.47 27.83 2.67
N LEU A 948 4.49 26.99 2.56
CA LEU A 948 5.81 27.28 3.10
C LEU A 948 6.44 28.50 2.40
N TRP A 949 6.33 28.62 1.08
CA TRP A 949 6.72 29.85 0.36
C TRP A 949 5.92 31.09 0.79
N TYR A 950 4.65 30.94 1.17
CA TYR A 950 3.88 32.07 1.71
C TYR A 950 4.42 32.53 3.07
N TRP A 951 4.67 31.59 3.99
CA TRP A 951 5.12 31.89 5.35
C TRP A 951 6.59 32.33 5.40
N SER A 952 7.49 31.80 4.55
CA SER A 952 8.85 32.33 4.39
C SER A 952 8.83 33.81 4.02
N GLY A 953 8.01 34.21 3.03
CA GLY A 953 7.85 35.62 2.67
C GLY A 953 7.26 36.52 3.77
N VAL A 954 6.46 35.95 4.69
CA VAL A 954 6.00 36.67 5.90
C VAL A 954 7.16 36.93 6.86
N LEU A 955 8.03 35.94 7.09
CA LEU A 955 9.22 36.09 7.92
C LEU A 955 10.23 37.06 7.27
N ASP A 956 10.53 36.91 5.98
CA ASP A 956 11.46 37.81 5.28
C ASP A 956 11.01 39.27 5.30
N LEU A 957 9.70 39.55 5.14
CA LEU A 957 9.19 40.91 5.32
C LEU A 957 9.31 41.38 6.77
N GLY A 958 9.15 40.48 7.75
CA GLY A 958 9.40 40.76 9.17
C GLY A 958 10.85 41.12 9.46
N ALA A 959 11.81 40.44 8.82
CA ALA A 959 13.24 40.75 8.89
C ALA A 959 13.67 41.97 8.04
N GLY A 960 12.75 42.53 7.24
CA GLY A 960 13.01 43.65 6.33
C GLY A 960 13.59 43.25 4.96
N ARG A 961 13.81 41.95 4.70
CA ARG A 961 14.29 41.38 3.43
C ARG A 961 13.20 41.41 2.34
N THR A 962 12.77 42.63 2.02
CA THR A 962 11.57 42.91 1.21
C THR A 962 11.65 42.33 -0.21
N GLU A 963 12.84 42.29 -0.82
CA GLU A 963 13.02 41.71 -2.16
C GLU A 963 12.83 40.19 -2.16
N GLN A 964 13.37 39.49 -1.14
CA GLN A 964 13.18 38.04 -0.97
C GLN A 964 11.70 37.73 -0.70
N ALA A 965 11.06 38.48 0.22
CA ALA A 965 9.63 38.33 0.49
C ALA A 965 8.75 38.48 -0.77
N CYS A 966 9.12 39.37 -1.69
CA CYS A 966 8.42 39.50 -2.98
C CYS A 966 8.63 38.26 -3.87
N SER A 967 9.86 37.73 -3.94
CA SER A 967 10.21 36.53 -4.71
C SER A 967 9.50 35.28 -4.20
N ASP A 968 9.48 35.09 -2.88
CA ASP A 968 8.82 33.99 -2.19
C ASP A 968 7.30 34.00 -2.43
N TRP A 969 6.68 35.18 -2.32
CA TRP A 969 5.26 35.35 -2.64
C TRP A 969 4.93 35.21 -4.13
N ASN A 970 5.85 35.59 -5.04
CA ASN A 970 5.69 35.28 -6.47
C ASN A 970 5.64 33.77 -6.69
N THR A 971 6.55 33.03 -6.03
CA THR A 971 6.67 31.57 -6.11
C THR A 971 5.45 30.88 -5.49
N SER A 972 5.00 31.31 -4.30
CA SER A 972 3.76 30.86 -3.67
C SER A 972 2.55 31.01 -4.62
N LEU A 973 2.40 32.17 -5.28
CA LEU A 973 1.30 32.44 -6.22
C LEU A 973 1.36 31.59 -7.50
N LEU A 974 2.55 31.36 -8.05
CA LEU A 974 2.77 30.46 -9.20
C LEU A 974 2.34 29.01 -8.88
N LEU A 975 2.61 28.56 -7.66
CA LEU A 975 2.27 27.23 -7.18
C LEU A 975 0.76 27.12 -6.85
N SER A 976 0.21 28.07 -6.09
CA SER A 976 -1.20 28.09 -5.69
C SER A 976 -1.75 29.51 -5.47
N PRO A 977 -2.88 29.89 -6.10
CA PRO A 977 -3.51 31.19 -5.89
C PRO A 977 -4.24 31.33 -4.53
N SER A 978 -4.24 30.30 -3.66
CA SER A 978 -4.95 30.33 -2.38
C SER A 978 -4.53 31.49 -1.48
N TYR A 979 -3.22 31.77 -1.39
CA TYR A 979 -2.65 32.80 -0.50
C TYR A 979 -2.73 34.23 -1.06
N ALA A 980 -3.33 34.42 -2.25
CA ALA A 980 -3.44 35.73 -2.91
C ALA A 980 -4.07 36.82 -2.04
N ASN A 981 -5.05 36.47 -1.20
CA ASN A 981 -5.68 37.45 -0.31
C ASN A 981 -4.69 37.94 0.75
N ASN A 982 -4.08 36.98 1.45
CA ASN A 982 -3.14 37.17 2.54
C ASN A 982 -1.89 37.95 2.09
N ILE A 983 -1.38 37.67 0.89
CA ILE A 983 -0.25 38.39 0.28
C ILE A 983 -0.63 39.84 -0.03
N VAL A 984 -1.77 40.08 -0.71
CA VAL A 984 -2.24 41.43 -1.08
C VAL A 984 -2.63 42.27 0.15
N GLU A 985 -3.00 41.65 1.26
CA GLU A 985 -3.17 42.31 2.55
C GLU A 985 -1.84 42.58 3.26
N SER A 986 -0.91 41.62 3.27
CA SER A 986 0.39 41.73 3.94
C SER A 986 1.28 42.84 3.38
N VAL A 987 1.16 43.14 2.08
CA VAL A 987 1.86 44.25 1.40
C VAL A 987 1.13 45.59 1.45
N ARG A 988 -0.13 45.63 1.89
CA ARG A 988 -0.98 46.83 1.80
C ARG A 988 -0.40 47.96 2.64
N GLY A 989 -0.14 49.10 2.01
CA GLY A 989 0.49 50.26 2.65
C GLY A 989 2.01 50.15 2.88
N LYS A 990 2.62 48.99 2.62
CA LYS A 990 4.08 48.78 2.70
C LYS A 990 4.75 48.86 1.33
N LEU A 991 4.12 48.29 0.29
CA LEU A 991 4.60 48.37 -1.09
C LEU A 991 3.76 49.33 -1.94
N THR A 992 4.40 49.96 -2.92
CA THR A 992 3.68 50.69 -3.97
C THR A 992 3.00 49.72 -4.94
N LEU A 993 1.94 50.17 -5.62
CA LEU A 993 1.31 49.40 -6.70
C LEU A 993 2.30 49.01 -7.80
N ARG A 994 3.38 49.78 -8.02
CA ARG A 994 4.42 49.43 -9.00
C ARG A 994 5.21 48.19 -8.57
N GLN A 995 5.61 48.10 -7.30
CA GLN A 995 6.34 46.96 -6.77
C GLN A 995 5.46 45.71 -6.69
N LEU A 996 4.20 45.87 -6.27
CA LEU A 996 3.20 44.80 -6.31
C LEU A 996 3.11 44.16 -7.71
N PHE A 997 3.10 44.96 -8.79
CA PHE A 997 3.02 44.43 -10.15
C PHE A 997 4.36 43.89 -10.69
N ALA A 998 5.49 44.52 -10.34
CA ALA A 998 6.80 44.17 -10.89
C ALA A 998 7.42 42.92 -10.22
N ASP A 999 7.24 42.81 -8.91
CA ASP A 999 8.07 42.02 -8.01
C ASP A 999 7.26 40.89 -7.34
N VAL A 1000 6.05 41.20 -6.84
CA VAL A 1000 5.21 40.23 -6.09
C VAL A 1000 4.29 39.40 -7.00
N LEU A 1001 3.59 40.02 -7.95
CA LEU A 1001 2.59 39.31 -8.75
C LEU A 1001 3.23 38.48 -9.89
N PRO A 1002 2.73 37.25 -10.15
CA PRO A 1002 3.25 36.41 -11.21
C PRO A 1002 2.92 36.97 -12.60
N LYS A 1003 3.84 36.80 -13.56
CA LYS A 1003 3.70 37.27 -14.96
C LYS A 1003 2.89 36.27 -15.81
N GLN A 1004 1.77 35.82 -15.26
CA GLN A 1004 0.80 34.87 -15.84
C GLN A 1004 -0.61 35.48 -15.76
N ALA A 1005 -1.26 35.62 -16.91
CA ALA A 1005 -2.46 36.42 -17.08
C ALA A 1005 -3.70 35.85 -16.36
N ASP A 1006 -3.76 34.54 -16.15
CA ASP A 1006 -4.83 33.84 -15.43
C ASP A 1006 -4.73 33.99 -13.91
N LEU A 1007 -3.51 33.88 -13.36
CA LEU A 1007 -3.25 34.16 -11.94
C LEU A 1007 -3.51 35.64 -11.63
N LEU A 1008 -3.05 36.55 -12.49
CA LEU A 1008 -3.39 37.98 -12.41
C LEU A 1008 -4.90 38.20 -12.45
N LEU A 1009 -5.62 37.55 -13.37
CA LEU A 1009 -7.07 37.64 -13.46
C LEU A 1009 -7.78 37.12 -12.20
N PHE A 1010 -7.29 36.05 -11.57
CA PHE A 1010 -7.80 35.57 -10.28
C PHE A 1010 -7.60 36.60 -9.17
N VAL A 1011 -6.40 37.16 -9.02
CA VAL A 1011 -6.09 38.21 -8.04
C VAL A 1011 -6.98 39.44 -8.26
N ILE A 1012 -7.16 39.88 -9.50
CA ILE A 1012 -8.06 40.99 -9.87
C ILE A 1012 -9.50 40.71 -9.43
N GLN A 1013 -10.02 39.51 -9.75
CA GLN A 1013 -11.40 39.13 -9.46
C GLN A 1013 -11.65 38.90 -7.96
N ARG A 1014 -10.64 38.47 -7.18
CA ARG A 1014 -10.77 38.24 -5.74
C ARG A 1014 -10.55 39.51 -4.90
N ASN A 1015 -9.53 40.30 -5.23
CA ASN A 1015 -9.05 41.38 -4.36
C ASN A 1015 -9.37 42.80 -4.84
N PHE A 1016 -9.72 42.99 -6.12
CA PHE A 1016 -9.93 44.32 -6.73
C PHE A 1016 -11.29 44.46 -7.44
N ALA A 1017 -12.28 43.66 -7.03
CA ALA A 1017 -13.63 43.67 -7.59
C ALA A 1017 -14.51 44.86 -7.17
N GLN A 1018 -14.21 45.51 -6.04
CA GLN A 1018 -15.00 46.63 -5.52
C GLN A 1018 -15.05 47.83 -6.50
N PRO A 1019 -16.15 48.62 -6.55
CA PRO A 1019 -16.26 49.76 -7.47
C PRO A 1019 -15.14 50.79 -7.31
N GLU A 1020 -14.81 51.14 -6.07
CA GLU A 1020 -13.76 52.11 -5.70
C GLU A 1020 -12.37 51.76 -6.28
N MET A 1021 -12.09 50.47 -6.48
CA MET A 1021 -10.83 49.98 -7.04
C MET A 1021 -10.76 50.03 -8.58
N GLU A 1022 -11.73 50.62 -9.29
CA GLU A 1022 -11.80 50.59 -10.76
C GLU A 1022 -10.52 51.09 -11.45
N ALA A 1023 -9.93 52.19 -10.98
CA ALA A 1023 -8.70 52.73 -11.57
C ALA A 1023 -7.51 51.77 -11.41
N VAL A 1024 -7.42 51.06 -10.29
CA VAL A 1024 -6.40 50.03 -10.04
C VAL A 1024 -6.68 48.79 -10.88
N ARG A 1025 -7.95 48.34 -10.93
CA ARG A 1025 -8.43 47.21 -11.74
C ARG A 1025 -8.14 47.41 -13.23
N LYS A 1026 -8.39 48.60 -13.80
CA LYS A 1026 -8.07 48.91 -15.20
C LYS A 1026 -6.56 48.80 -15.48
N ARG A 1027 -5.70 49.25 -14.56
CA ARG A 1027 -4.25 49.14 -14.70
C ARG A 1027 -3.72 47.70 -14.53
N LEU A 1028 -4.28 46.94 -13.59
CA LEU A 1028 -4.00 45.52 -13.42
C LEU A 1028 -4.45 44.68 -14.64
N LEU A 1029 -5.60 45.01 -15.24
CA LEU A 1029 -6.07 44.35 -16.45
C LEU A 1029 -5.16 44.62 -17.66
N GLN A 1030 -4.60 45.84 -17.79
CA GLN A 1030 -3.57 46.10 -18.81
C GLN A 1030 -2.33 45.24 -18.54
N PHE A 1031 -1.87 45.15 -17.29
CA PHE A 1031 -0.73 44.29 -16.94
C PHE A 1031 -0.99 42.80 -17.22
N ALA A 1032 -2.24 42.32 -17.05
CA ALA A 1032 -2.64 40.96 -17.43
C ALA A 1032 -2.67 40.75 -18.95
N GLU A 1033 -3.09 41.75 -19.72
CA GLU A 1033 -3.02 41.76 -21.20
C GLU A 1033 -1.55 41.74 -21.68
N ASP A 1034 -0.70 42.58 -21.09
CA ASP A 1034 0.74 42.64 -21.37
C ASP A 1034 1.46 41.32 -21.01
N ALA A 1035 0.91 40.53 -20.07
CA ALA A 1035 1.39 39.21 -19.68
C ALA A 1035 0.82 38.04 -20.51
N LEU A 1036 -0.15 38.26 -21.42
CA LEU A 1036 -0.67 37.19 -22.29
C LEU A 1036 0.42 36.52 -23.14
N PRO A 1037 1.43 37.22 -23.71
CA PRO A 1037 2.49 36.56 -24.48
C PRO A 1037 3.42 35.65 -23.66
N SER A 1038 3.54 35.87 -22.34
CA SER A 1038 4.34 35.02 -21.43
C SER A 1038 3.53 33.91 -20.74
N THR A 1039 2.20 33.92 -20.88
CA THR A 1039 1.30 33.00 -20.19
C THR A 1039 1.30 31.63 -20.87
N LYS A 1040 1.72 30.60 -20.14
CA LYS A 1040 1.78 29.21 -20.61
C LYS A 1040 0.51 28.45 -20.21
N LEU A 1041 -0.45 28.38 -21.12
CA LEU A 1041 -1.70 27.62 -20.97
C LEU A 1041 -2.00 26.85 -22.27
N PRO A 1042 -2.79 25.77 -22.22
CA PRO A 1042 -3.33 25.14 -23.43
C PRO A 1042 -4.15 26.10 -24.28
N ASP A 1043 -4.25 25.81 -25.58
CA ASP A 1043 -4.83 26.68 -26.60
C ASP A 1043 -6.28 27.16 -26.34
N ALA A 1044 -7.06 26.38 -25.56
CA ALA A 1044 -8.44 26.69 -25.19
C ALA A 1044 -8.52 27.57 -23.94
N GLU A 1045 -7.82 27.17 -22.87
CA GLU A 1045 -7.63 27.93 -21.63
C GLU A 1045 -7.02 29.32 -21.91
N TYR A 1046 -5.98 29.38 -22.74
CA TYR A 1046 -5.34 30.62 -23.19
C TYR A 1046 -6.36 31.56 -23.86
N ALA A 1047 -7.15 31.02 -24.80
CA ALA A 1047 -8.17 31.78 -25.48
C ALA A 1047 -9.28 32.27 -24.51
N TYR A 1048 -9.68 31.44 -23.55
CA TYR A 1048 -10.66 31.82 -22.53
C TYR A 1048 -10.14 32.95 -21.62
N VAL A 1049 -8.89 32.87 -21.16
CA VAL A 1049 -8.26 33.89 -20.31
C VAL A 1049 -8.11 35.22 -21.04
N ALA A 1050 -7.62 35.21 -22.29
CA ALA A 1050 -7.57 36.40 -23.14
C ALA A 1050 -8.96 37.03 -23.33
N ALA A 1051 -9.97 36.20 -23.63
CA ALA A 1051 -11.35 36.66 -23.80
C ALA A 1051 -11.92 37.34 -22.54
N ARG A 1052 -11.65 36.78 -21.36
CA ARG A 1052 -12.06 37.35 -20.06
C ARG A 1052 -11.37 38.68 -19.76
N ILE A 1053 -10.07 38.81 -20.05
CA ILE A 1053 -9.33 40.06 -19.86
C ILE A 1053 -9.92 41.17 -20.75
N PHE A 1054 -10.11 40.90 -22.05
CA PHE A 1054 -10.73 41.86 -22.97
C PHE A 1054 -12.18 42.20 -22.57
N ASN A 1055 -12.97 41.23 -22.11
CA ASN A 1055 -14.33 41.44 -21.58
C ASN A 1055 -14.33 42.36 -20.33
N MET A 1056 -13.41 42.14 -19.38
CA MET A 1056 -13.27 42.98 -18.18
C MET A 1056 -12.69 44.37 -18.47
N GLN A 1057 -12.02 44.56 -19.62
CA GLN A 1057 -11.62 45.87 -20.16
C GLN A 1057 -12.69 46.52 -21.06
N GLU A 1058 -13.85 45.86 -21.26
CA GLU A 1058 -14.93 46.27 -22.19
C GLU A 1058 -14.50 46.34 -23.68
N LYS A 1059 -13.36 45.73 -24.04
CA LYS A 1059 -12.86 45.54 -25.42
C LYS A 1059 -13.61 44.39 -26.11
N PHE A 1060 -14.94 44.50 -26.24
CA PHE A 1060 -15.81 43.40 -26.66
C PHE A 1060 -15.46 42.79 -28.02
N ASP A 1061 -15.07 43.59 -29.01
CA ASP A 1061 -14.70 43.07 -30.34
C ASP A 1061 -13.38 42.27 -30.34
N SER A 1062 -12.47 42.53 -29.39
CA SER A 1062 -11.32 41.65 -29.12
C SER A 1062 -11.73 40.40 -28.35
N ALA A 1063 -12.67 40.51 -27.41
CA ALA A 1063 -13.10 39.38 -26.57
C ALA A 1063 -13.82 38.27 -27.36
N ILE A 1064 -14.63 38.63 -28.35
CA ILE A 1064 -15.46 37.71 -29.14
C ILE A 1064 -14.68 36.57 -29.81
N PRO A 1065 -13.69 36.82 -30.70
CA PRO A 1065 -12.99 35.73 -31.41
C PRO A 1065 -12.21 34.80 -30.45
N HIS A 1066 -11.79 35.32 -29.30
CA HIS A 1066 -11.14 34.53 -28.27
C HIS A 1066 -12.14 33.62 -27.51
N TYR A 1067 -13.34 34.10 -27.16
CA TYR A 1067 -14.40 33.24 -26.64
C TYR A 1067 -14.83 32.17 -27.65
N GLU A 1068 -14.96 32.54 -28.93
CA GLU A 1068 -15.33 31.60 -30.00
C GLU A 1068 -14.29 30.50 -30.18
N LYS A 1069 -12.98 30.84 -30.19
CA LYS A 1069 -11.90 29.84 -30.19
C LYS A 1069 -11.98 28.92 -28.96
N ALA A 1070 -12.16 29.46 -27.77
CA ALA A 1070 -12.23 28.68 -26.53
C ALA A 1070 -13.43 27.70 -26.52
N ILE A 1071 -14.61 28.17 -26.93
CA ILE A 1071 -15.86 27.38 -26.95
C ILE A 1071 -15.86 26.37 -28.10
N ALA A 1072 -15.22 26.66 -29.23
CA ALA A 1072 -15.00 25.67 -30.29
C ALA A 1072 -14.04 24.56 -29.86
N ALA A 1073 -13.00 24.90 -29.08
CA ALA A 1073 -12.01 23.94 -28.58
C ALA A 1073 -12.52 23.07 -27.42
N LYS A 1074 -13.34 23.61 -26.50
CA LYS A 1074 -14.00 22.85 -25.42
C LYS A 1074 -15.52 23.12 -25.38
N PRO A 1075 -16.33 22.53 -26.29
CA PRO A 1075 -17.78 22.80 -26.40
C PRO A 1075 -18.63 22.40 -25.18
N THR A 1076 -18.09 21.54 -24.32
CA THR A 1076 -18.68 21.06 -23.06
C THR A 1076 -18.55 22.05 -21.91
N SER A 1077 -17.70 23.07 -22.02
CA SER A 1077 -17.48 24.10 -20.98
C SER A 1077 -18.65 25.09 -20.90
N LEU A 1078 -19.80 24.64 -20.36
CA LEU A 1078 -21.04 25.44 -20.27
C LEU A 1078 -20.85 26.78 -19.54
N GLY A 1079 -19.98 26.81 -18.51
CA GLY A 1079 -19.63 28.05 -17.80
C GLY A 1079 -18.96 29.11 -18.70
N TRP A 1080 -18.07 28.69 -19.61
CA TRP A 1080 -17.41 29.60 -20.55
C TRP A 1080 -18.41 30.17 -21.56
N ARG A 1081 -19.33 29.33 -22.07
CA ARG A 1081 -20.41 29.76 -22.97
C ARG A 1081 -21.42 30.67 -22.27
N TYR A 1082 -21.64 30.49 -20.97
CA TYR A 1082 -22.46 31.39 -20.15
C TYR A 1082 -21.81 32.77 -19.98
N GLU A 1083 -20.52 32.84 -19.64
CA GLU A 1083 -19.80 34.13 -19.63
C GLU A 1083 -19.78 34.81 -21.01
N TYR A 1084 -19.61 34.05 -22.09
CA TYR A 1084 -19.69 34.57 -23.46
C TYR A 1084 -21.06 35.16 -23.77
N ALA A 1085 -22.14 34.44 -23.47
CA ALA A 1085 -23.51 34.91 -23.68
C ALA A 1085 -23.83 36.16 -22.85
N GLN A 1086 -23.37 36.25 -21.59
CA GLN A 1086 -23.48 37.47 -20.78
C GLN A 1086 -22.70 38.65 -21.39
N MET A 1087 -21.50 38.42 -21.93
CA MET A 1087 -20.71 39.45 -22.60
C MET A 1087 -21.40 39.94 -23.89
N LEU A 1088 -21.96 39.04 -24.70
CA LEU A 1088 -22.70 39.40 -25.91
C LEU A 1088 -23.91 40.31 -25.62
N LEU A 1089 -24.59 40.13 -24.47
CA LEU A 1089 -25.65 41.06 -24.02
C LEU A 1089 -25.11 42.45 -23.67
N LYS A 1090 -23.98 42.54 -22.96
CA LYS A 1090 -23.32 43.83 -22.68
C LYS A 1090 -22.89 44.54 -23.96
N ALA A 1091 -22.36 43.77 -24.93
CA ALA A 1091 -21.99 44.22 -26.26
C ALA A 1091 -23.19 44.49 -27.19
N LYS A 1092 -24.44 44.31 -26.72
CA LYS A 1092 -25.70 44.47 -27.47
C LYS A 1092 -25.83 43.58 -28.72
N LYS A 1093 -25.05 42.49 -28.80
CA LYS A 1093 -25.10 41.50 -29.89
C LYS A 1093 -26.17 40.44 -29.57
N TYR A 1094 -27.41 40.91 -29.42
CA TYR A 1094 -28.49 40.15 -28.79
C TYR A 1094 -28.84 38.84 -29.49
N GLU A 1095 -28.83 38.79 -30.82
CA GLU A 1095 -29.19 37.59 -31.59
C GLU A 1095 -28.21 36.44 -31.34
N ALA A 1096 -26.90 36.73 -31.32
CA ALA A 1096 -25.88 35.76 -30.92
C ALA A 1096 -26.03 35.34 -29.45
N ALA A 1097 -26.37 36.28 -28.56
CA ALA A 1097 -26.61 35.97 -27.14
C ALA A 1097 -27.82 35.02 -26.96
N ILE A 1098 -28.90 35.20 -27.73
CA ILE A 1098 -30.07 34.30 -27.75
C ILE A 1098 -29.65 32.90 -28.21
N GLU A 1099 -28.84 32.77 -29.25
CA GLU A 1099 -28.33 31.47 -29.72
C GLU A 1099 -27.57 30.73 -28.61
N GLN A 1100 -26.59 31.40 -27.99
CA GLN A 1100 -25.76 30.81 -26.93
C GLN A 1100 -26.58 30.45 -25.68
N ALA A 1101 -27.53 31.32 -25.27
CA ALA A 1101 -28.43 31.04 -24.16
C ALA A 1101 -29.44 29.91 -24.46
N THR A 1102 -29.90 29.79 -25.71
CA THR A 1102 -30.76 28.69 -26.17
C THR A 1102 -30.03 27.34 -26.10
N TYR A 1103 -28.76 27.30 -26.50
CA TYR A 1103 -27.92 26.11 -26.35
C TYR A 1103 -27.79 25.71 -24.87
N LEU A 1104 -27.47 26.67 -23.99
CA LEU A 1104 -27.31 26.42 -22.55
C LEU A 1104 -28.58 25.88 -21.90
N ALA A 1105 -29.73 26.53 -22.15
CA ALA A 1105 -31.03 26.09 -21.62
C ALA A 1105 -31.48 24.72 -22.18
N ARG A 1106 -31.03 24.34 -23.39
CA ARG A 1106 -31.31 23.02 -23.99
C ARG A 1106 -30.42 21.90 -23.42
N VAL A 1107 -29.17 22.20 -23.08
CA VAL A 1107 -28.20 21.19 -22.60
C VAL A 1107 -28.29 20.97 -21.09
N ALA A 1108 -28.69 21.98 -20.32
CA ALA A 1108 -28.89 21.88 -18.87
C ALA A 1108 -30.21 22.56 -18.42
N PRO A 1109 -31.38 21.98 -18.76
CA PRO A 1109 -32.68 22.61 -18.51
C PRO A 1109 -33.02 22.79 -17.02
N GLU A 1110 -32.40 22.04 -16.10
CA GLU A 1110 -32.56 22.29 -14.66
C GLU A 1110 -31.92 23.62 -14.19
N ASN A 1111 -31.00 24.22 -14.95
CA ASN A 1111 -30.30 25.43 -14.54
C ASN A 1111 -31.08 26.70 -14.88
N LYS A 1112 -31.89 27.16 -13.91
CA LYS A 1112 -32.67 28.41 -13.98
C LYS A 1112 -31.86 29.66 -14.37
N SER A 1113 -30.55 29.70 -14.11
CA SER A 1113 -29.69 30.83 -14.52
C SER A 1113 -29.58 30.93 -16.05
N TYR A 1114 -29.58 29.81 -16.75
CA TYR A 1114 -29.53 29.77 -18.22
C TYR A 1114 -30.89 30.14 -18.83
N GLU A 1115 -31.99 29.69 -18.21
CA GLU A 1115 -33.34 30.10 -18.61
C GLU A 1115 -33.56 31.61 -18.41
N ASN A 1116 -33.13 32.15 -17.27
CA ASN A 1116 -33.19 33.59 -16.99
C ASN A 1116 -32.35 34.41 -17.99
N LEU A 1117 -31.16 33.94 -18.34
CA LEU A 1117 -30.32 34.60 -19.36
C LEU A 1117 -31.00 34.60 -20.74
N LEU A 1118 -31.65 33.50 -21.14
CA LEU A 1118 -32.40 33.42 -22.39
C LEU A 1118 -33.62 34.37 -22.39
N ARG A 1119 -34.39 34.40 -21.29
CA ARG A 1119 -35.51 35.33 -21.09
C ARG A 1119 -35.05 36.79 -21.18
N GLN A 1120 -33.92 37.13 -20.56
CA GLN A 1120 -33.32 38.46 -20.68
C GLN A 1120 -32.89 38.77 -22.11
N ALA A 1121 -32.17 37.85 -22.77
CA ALA A 1121 -31.68 38.04 -24.14
C ALA A 1121 -32.81 38.33 -25.13
N ILE A 1122 -33.93 37.61 -25.02
CA ILE A 1122 -35.13 37.84 -25.83
C ILE A 1122 -35.80 39.18 -25.46
N SER A 1123 -35.93 39.50 -24.16
CA SER A 1123 -36.46 40.80 -23.69
C SER A 1123 -35.69 41.98 -24.28
N ASP A 1124 -34.36 41.94 -24.17
CA ASP A 1124 -33.51 43.07 -24.54
C ASP A 1124 -33.34 43.18 -26.07
N ASN A 1125 -33.35 42.05 -26.79
CA ASN A 1125 -33.51 42.04 -28.25
C ASN A 1125 -34.82 42.72 -28.70
N ASN A 1126 -35.94 42.38 -28.06
CA ASN A 1126 -37.26 42.94 -28.41
C ASN A 1126 -37.39 44.42 -28.00
N ARG A 1127 -36.47 44.95 -27.20
CA ARG A 1127 -36.39 46.36 -26.80
C ARG A 1127 -35.48 47.20 -27.70
N LYS A 1128 -34.61 46.60 -28.52
CA LYS A 1128 -33.60 47.33 -29.32
C LYS A 1128 -34.21 48.31 -30.32
N ASP A 1129 -35.41 48.00 -30.82
CA ASP A 1129 -36.13 48.77 -31.86
C ASP A 1129 -37.22 49.70 -31.28
N LEU A 1130 -37.38 49.75 -29.96
CA LEU A 1130 -38.32 50.69 -29.30
C LEU A 1130 -37.63 52.05 -29.06
N PRO A 1131 -38.23 53.17 -29.49
CA PRO A 1131 -37.63 54.49 -29.28
C PRO A 1131 -37.57 54.84 -27.79
N THR A 1132 -36.43 55.34 -27.34
CA THR A 1132 -36.16 55.65 -25.92
C THR A 1132 -36.99 56.84 -25.44
N ILE A 1133 -38.20 56.58 -24.95
CA ILE A 1133 -39.02 57.60 -24.27
C ILE A 1133 -38.31 57.99 -22.96
N ASN A 1134 -37.90 59.25 -22.89
CA ASN A 1134 -36.84 59.67 -21.99
C ASN A 1134 -37.37 60.29 -20.68
N LYS A 1135 -37.72 59.42 -19.71
CA LYS A 1135 -37.53 59.61 -18.25
C LYS A 1135 -38.04 58.42 -17.44
#